data_AF-A0A4U0XZ26-F1
#
_entry.id   AF-A0A4U0XZ26-F1
#
_cell.length_a   1.000
_cell.length_b   1.000
_cell.length_c   1.000
_cell.angle_alpha   90.00
_cell.angle_beta   90.00
_cell.angle_gamma   90.00
#
_symmetry.space_group_name_H-M   'P 1'
#
loop_
_entity.id
_entity.type
_entity.pdbx_description
1 polymer ?
#
loop_
_entity_poly.entity_id
_entity_poly.type
_entity_poly.pdbx_seq_one_letter_code
_entity_poly.pdbx_strand_id
1 'polypeptide(L)'
;MALVLKNQDQDVDYTIKPESSAPAIDTSNWPLLLKNYSKLLVRTAHYTPIPAGCAPLKRDLKSYVSSGVINLDKPSNPSSHEVVAWIKRILRVEKTGHSGTLDPKVTGCLIVCIDRATRLVKSQQGAGKEYVCVVRVHDKLPGGEAQFARALETLTGALFQRPPLISAVKRQLRVRTIHDCKIYEFDNERHLGVFWVSCEAGTYIRTLCVHLGLLLGCGAHMQELRRVRSGAMDEQDGMVTLHDVLDAQWQYDNTRDESYLRAIVSPLESLLVGHKRIVIKDSAVNAICYGAKLMIPGLMRYEDGIDIHEEVVIMTTKGEAHGQFFKEIERLHSVYGPIVRINPFEVHVKDPDWYDELYTGSSRRRDKSAWFVGRSGGNSIFGTIPHEHHRLRRSALNPFFSKQSIVKLEPIIQDKVNKLCDAMKGYIESGKPVELQTAYMTLTLDVISHYAFGESFGLTEKPGFSPEWKKVLLATIEAGIMNRHLPWVADVLMSLPDSVAAAVSAPVAFFLQIQRDVRKQVETGLARKRDPSNEKMHKTIFEELRDSNLPPQKKTVEQLMDEGFILIGAGGETTAQTLAVLTYHLLNNPPILKKLRAELTEAMPKPDTLVSWQKLEQLPYLRAIMTECHRVQAVITTRLIRIAPNEVLKFREWEIPAGTPTSMTTHFMHLDPELFPEPYRFDPDRWIRAAERGERLEKYVVPFSKGSRACIGLHLASAELYLGIAHMIRRFDFELYETRSEDIEITWDGFAGGFRPESKGIRVKVLGERT
;
A
#
# COMPACT_ATOMS: atom_id res chain seq x y z
N MET A 1 59.93 -7.58 12.51
CA MET A 1 59.03 -8.74 12.74
C MET A 1 57.72 -8.22 13.30
N ALA A 2 56.75 -7.97 12.42
CA ALA A 2 55.39 -7.59 12.82
C ALA A 2 54.47 -8.74 12.42
N LEU A 3 53.84 -9.36 13.42
CA LEU A 3 52.93 -10.49 13.26
C LEU A 3 51.64 -10.00 12.58
N VAL A 4 51.44 -10.43 11.33
CA VAL A 4 50.17 -10.31 10.62
C VAL A 4 49.23 -11.37 11.19
N LEU A 5 48.18 -10.93 11.89
CA LEU A 5 47.04 -11.78 12.23
C LEU A 5 46.33 -12.15 10.92
N LYS A 6 46.45 -13.42 10.53
CA LYS A 6 45.74 -14.03 9.42
C LYS A 6 44.26 -14.14 9.80
N ASN A 7 43.37 -13.38 9.14
CA ASN A 7 41.93 -13.56 9.26
C ASN A 7 41.55 -14.97 8.80
N GLN A 8 41.22 -15.83 9.76
CA GLN A 8 40.54 -17.11 9.53
C GLN A 8 39.03 -16.84 9.51
N ASP A 9 38.48 -16.38 8.39
CA ASP A 9 37.02 -16.28 8.21
C ASP A 9 36.61 -16.28 6.72
N GLN A 10 37.29 -17.09 5.91
CA GLN A 10 36.88 -17.38 4.53
C GLN A 10 36.42 -18.83 4.45
N ASP A 11 35.19 -19.13 4.94
CA ASP A 11 34.20 -20.08 4.33
C ASP A 11 32.97 -20.38 5.23
N VAL A 12 32.50 -19.46 6.07
CA VAL A 12 31.33 -19.75 6.94
C VAL A 12 30.01 -19.51 6.18
N ASP A 13 29.20 -20.56 6.06
CA ASP A 13 27.87 -20.51 5.47
C ASP A 13 26.83 -20.02 6.49
N TYR A 14 26.51 -18.72 6.47
CA TYR A 14 25.47 -18.10 7.31
C TYR A 14 24.04 -18.35 6.78
N THR A 15 23.77 -19.52 6.22
CA THR A 15 22.42 -19.92 5.79
C THR A 15 21.93 -21.13 6.60
N ILE A 16 20.64 -21.14 6.91
CA ILE A 16 20.07 -22.16 7.80
C ILE A 16 19.70 -23.40 6.98
N LYS A 17 20.32 -24.53 7.30
CA LYS A 17 20.01 -25.80 6.64
C LYS A 17 18.68 -26.38 7.16
N PRO A 18 17.83 -26.94 6.28
CA PRO A 18 16.59 -27.60 6.69
C PRO A 18 16.92 -28.99 7.28
N GLU A 19 16.71 -29.20 8.59
CA GLU A 19 17.08 -30.47 9.27
C GLU A 19 16.05 -30.91 10.33
N SER A 20 16.01 -32.22 10.62
CA SER A 20 15.02 -32.87 11.51
C SER A 20 15.42 -32.90 13.00
N SER A 21 16.71 -32.98 13.34
CA SER A 21 17.27 -32.64 14.67
C SER A 21 18.80 -32.60 14.61
N ALA A 22 19.40 -31.51 15.08
CA ALA A 22 20.86 -31.31 15.18
C ALA A 22 21.19 -30.39 16.39
N PRO A 23 22.40 -30.50 16.97
CA PRO A 23 22.79 -29.79 18.20
C PRO A 23 22.75 -28.26 18.06
N ALA A 24 22.66 -27.56 19.20
CA ALA A 24 22.57 -26.10 19.24
C ALA A 24 23.84 -25.47 18.65
N ILE A 25 23.76 -25.02 17.40
CA ILE A 25 24.77 -24.17 16.77
C ILE A 25 24.83 -22.88 17.60
N ASP A 26 26.02 -22.50 18.04
CA ASP A 26 26.21 -21.18 18.65
C ASP A 26 26.07 -20.11 17.56
N THR A 27 25.03 -19.30 17.69
CA THR A 27 24.70 -18.22 16.77
C THR A 27 24.94 -16.84 17.40
N SER A 28 25.61 -16.77 18.56
CA SER A 28 25.93 -15.52 19.25
C SER A 28 26.80 -14.57 18.40
N ASN A 29 27.64 -15.13 17.53
CA ASN A 29 28.53 -14.40 16.63
C ASN A 29 27.95 -14.19 15.22
N TRP A 30 26.71 -14.61 14.96
CA TRP A 30 26.09 -14.38 13.66
C TRP A 30 25.77 -12.89 13.46
N PRO A 31 25.87 -12.38 12.22
CA PRO A 31 25.79 -10.95 11.97
C PRO A 31 24.35 -10.42 12.02
N LEU A 32 24.21 -9.14 12.40
CA LEU A 32 22.97 -8.36 12.25
C LEU A 32 21.76 -9.07 12.87
N LEU A 33 20.65 -9.15 12.12
CA LEU A 33 19.40 -9.78 12.57
C LEU A 33 19.53 -11.28 12.85
N LEU A 34 20.59 -11.93 12.37
CA LEU A 34 20.87 -13.35 12.63
C LEU A 34 21.61 -13.58 13.96
N LYS A 35 22.08 -12.53 14.65
CA LYS A 35 22.75 -12.63 15.95
C LYS A 35 21.85 -13.29 16.98
N ASN A 36 22.32 -14.28 17.74
CA ASN A 36 21.51 -15.02 18.71
C ASN A 36 20.27 -15.72 18.12
N TYR A 37 20.30 -16.11 16.85
CA TYR A 37 19.18 -16.79 16.18
C TYR A 37 18.70 -18.07 16.91
N SER A 38 19.60 -18.79 17.57
CA SER A 38 19.30 -20.00 18.35
C SER A 38 18.46 -19.72 19.60
N LYS A 39 18.41 -18.46 20.08
CA LYS A 39 17.53 -18.04 21.18
C LYS A 39 16.09 -17.81 20.75
N LEU A 40 15.80 -17.73 19.44
CA LEU A 40 14.44 -17.56 18.94
C LEU A 40 13.61 -18.80 19.20
N LEU A 41 12.39 -18.60 19.67
CA LEU A 41 11.41 -19.66 19.89
C LEU A 41 11.03 -20.28 18.54
N VAL A 42 11.11 -21.61 18.47
CA VAL A 42 10.90 -22.36 17.23
C VAL A 42 9.44 -22.75 17.10
N ARG A 43 8.75 -22.23 16.08
CA ARG A 43 7.42 -22.72 15.71
C ARG A 43 7.52 -23.95 14.82
N THR A 44 8.43 -23.92 13.86
CA THR A 44 8.70 -25.04 12.95
C THR A 44 10.14 -24.98 12.46
N ALA A 45 10.81 -26.13 12.46
CA ALA A 45 12.17 -26.27 11.95
C ALA A 45 12.21 -26.64 10.46
N HIS A 46 11.07 -27.07 9.90
CA HIS A 46 10.99 -27.56 8.52
C HIS A 46 10.49 -26.48 7.56
N TYR A 47 11.26 -26.27 6.49
CA TYR A 47 10.88 -25.44 5.35
C TYR A 47 11.69 -25.87 4.12
N THR A 48 11.24 -25.46 2.94
CA THR A 48 11.97 -25.64 1.69
C THR A 48 12.72 -24.34 1.38
N PRO A 49 14.06 -24.30 1.48
CA PRO A 49 14.83 -23.11 1.13
C PRO A 49 14.62 -22.77 -0.35
N ILE A 50 14.38 -21.50 -0.64
CA ILE A 50 14.29 -21.00 -2.01
C ILE A 50 15.61 -20.28 -2.32
N PRO A 51 16.30 -20.59 -3.44
CA PRO A 51 17.60 -20.01 -3.80
C PRO A 51 17.53 -18.54 -4.28
N ALA A 52 16.54 -17.80 -3.81
CA ALA A 52 16.36 -16.37 -4.07
C ALA A 52 16.79 -15.55 -2.85
N GLY A 53 17.33 -14.36 -3.11
CA GLY A 53 17.88 -13.48 -2.07
C GLY A 53 19.27 -13.93 -1.62
N CYS A 54 19.83 -13.21 -0.66
CA CYS A 54 21.13 -13.53 -0.07
C CYS A 54 21.27 -12.89 1.31
N ALA A 55 22.14 -13.46 2.15
CA ALA A 55 22.42 -12.88 3.46
C ALA A 55 22.96 -11.44 3.31
N PRO A 56 22.59 -10.49 4.19
CA PRO A 56 22.91 -9.06 4.01
C PRO A 56 24.38 -8.75 3.72
N LEU A 57 25.31 -9.44 4.40
CA LEU A 57 26.76 -9.24 4.21
C LEU A 57 27.31 -9.90 2.94
N LYS A 58 26.59 -10.88 2.37
CA LYS A 58 26.98 -11.61 1.15
C LYS A 58 26.37 -11.03 -0.14
N ARG A 59 25.67 -9.90 -0.06
CA ARG A 59 25.15 -9.18 -1.23
C ARG A 59 26.27 -8.80 -2.19
N ASP A 60 25.98 -8.88 -3.50
CA ASP A 60 26.84 -8.26 -4.51
C ASP A 60 26.96 -6.75 -4.24
N LEU A 61 28.06 -6.12 -4.65
CA LEU A 61 28.35 -4.74 -4.25
C LEU A 61 27.22 -3.76 -4.60
N LYS A 62 26.63 -3.90 -5.79
CA LYS A 62 25.56 -3.01 -6.24
C LYS A 62 24.36 -3.12 -5.32
N SER A 63 23.89 -4.33 -5.04
CA SER A 63 22.74 -4.54 -4.15
C SER A 63 23.07 -4.25 -2.67
N TYR A 64 24.33 -4.42 -2.25
CA TYR A 64 24.85 -4.05 -0.94
C TYR A 64 24.76 -2.54 -0.71
N VAL A 65 25.35 -1.74 -1.61
CA VAL A 65 25.30 -0.27 -1.54
C VAL A 65 23.87 0.25 -1.72
N SER A 66 23.10 -0.34 -2.63
CA SER A 66 21.68 0.03 -2.82
C SER A 66 20.78 -0.29 -1.62
N SER A 67 21.26 -1.13 -0.70
CA SER A 67 20.63 -1.40 0.60
C SER A 67 21.46 -0.87 1.75
N GLY A 68 22.31 0.12 1.48
CA GLY A 68 23.32 0.62 2.38
C GLY A 68 22.84 1.74 3.27
N VAL A 69 23.45 1.82 4.44
CA VAL A 69 23.37 2.93 5.37
C VAL A 69 24.79 3.31 5.80
N ILE A 70 25.05 4.60 5.94
CA ILE A 70 26.34 5.14 6.38
C ILE A 70 26.09 5.87 7.70
N ASN A 71 26.81 5.49 8.75
CA ASN A 71 26.84 6.23 10.00
C ASN A 71 27.88 7.36 9.88
N LEU A 72 27.45 8.53 9.43
CA LEU A 72 28.38 9.61 9.11
C LEU A 72 28.66 10.48 10.34
N ASP A 73 29.92 10.82 10.59
CA ASP A 73 30.29 11.98 11.40
C ASP A 73 30.13 13.24 10.54
N LYS A 74 28.99 13.91 10.70
CA LYS A 74 28.72 15.14 9.95
C LYS A 74 29.73 16.21 10.39
N PRO A 75 30.46 16.87 9.48
CA PRO A 75 31.31 17.99 9.85
C PRO A 75 30.49 19.22 10.25
N SER A 76 31.11 20.11 11.03
CA SER A 76 30.53 21.42 11.33
C SER A 76 30.60 22.31 10.08
N ASN A 77 29.60 23.19 9.93
CA ASN A 77 29.36 24.16 8.86
C ASN A 77 28.35 23.77 7.76
N PRO A 78 28.53 22.70 6.96
CA PRO A 78 27.55 22.41 5.91
C PRO A 78 26.24 21.91 6.53
N SER A 79 25.13 22.19 5.85
CA SER A 79 23.82 21.64 6.24
C SER A 79 23.78 20.13 6.02
N SER A 80 22.91 19.42 6.73
CA SER A 80 22.71 17.98 6.49
C SER A 80 22.32 17.66 5.04
N HIS A 81 21.56 18.54 4.37
CA HIS A 81 21.13 18.32 3.00
C HIS A 81 22.31 18.41 2.01
N GLU A 82 23.22 19.37 2.21
CA GLU A 82 24.43 19.49 1.37
C GLU A 82 25.35 18.28 1.54
N VAL A 83 25.58 17.85 2.78
CA VAL A 83 26.40 16.67 3.11
C VAL A 83 25.84 15.42 2.43
N VAL A 84 24.53 15.21 2.51
CA VAL A 84 23.86 14.06 1.89
C VAL A 84 23.90 14.14 0.36
N ALA A 85 23.79 15.35 -0.23
CA ALA A 85 23.95 15.55 -1.66
C ALA A 85 25.38 15.23 -2.14
N TRP A 86 26.41 15.55 -1.34
CA TRP A 86 27.78 15.16 -1.65
C TRP A 86 27.96 13.64 -1.64
N ILE A 87 27.43 12.93 -0.65
CA ILE A 87 27.47 11.47 -0.60
C ILE A 87 26.78 10.86 -1.83
N LYS A 88 25.59 11.36 -2.19
CA LYS A 88 24.90 10.93 -3.41
C LYS A 88 25.78 11.07 -4.66
N ARG A 89 26.46 12.22 -4.79
CA ARG A 89 27.35 12.51 -5.92
C ARG A 89 28.60 11.63 -5.92
N ILE A 90 29.23 11.43 -4.77
CA ILE A 90 30.41 10.57 -4.61
C ILE A 90 30.04 9.14 -5.02
N LEU A 91 29.03 8.56 -4.38
CA LEU A 91 28.65 7.15 -4.59
C LEU A 91 27.92 6.89 -5.92
N ARG A 92 27.48 7.94 -6.62
CA ARG A 92 26.73 7.87 -7.89
C ARG A 92 25.47 7.00 -7.76
N VAL A 93 24.71 7.23 -6.69
CA VAL A 93 23.48 6.51 -6.33
C VAL A 93 22.22 7.33 -6.63
N GLU A 94 21.07 6.67 -6.73
CA GLU A 94 19.82 7.29 -7.17
C GLU A 94 19.19 8.17 -6.09
N LYS A 95 19.14 7.67 -4.86
CA LYS A 95 18.47 8.34 -3.74
C LYS A 95 19.29 8.27 -2.46
N THR A 96 19.27 9.37 -1.73
CA THR A 96 19.83 9.44 -0.38
C THR A 96 18.88 10.19 0.53
N GLY A 97 18.78 9.75 1.79
CA GLY A 97 18.03 10.44 2.85
C GLY A 97 18.75 10.31 4.18
N HIS A 98 18.28 11.00 5.23
CA HIS A 98 18.99 11.01 6.51
C HIS A 98 18.09 11.01 7.76
N SER A 99 18.63 10.53 8.89
CA SER A 99 17.94 10.28 10.17
C SER A 99 17.48 11.51 10.96
N GLY A 100 17.49 12.69 10.34
CA GLY A 100 17.07 13.94 10.98
C GLY A 100 18.11 15.04 10.85
N THR A 101 17.63 16.23 10.50
CA THR A 101 18.46 17.41 10.22
C THR A 101 19.24 17.83 11.45
N LEU A 102 20.55 18.02 11.27
CA LEU A 102 21.42 18.70 12.22
C LEU A 102 21.54 20.16 11.78
N ASP A 103 21.50 21.09 12.74
CA ASP A 103 21.83 22.49 12.46
C ASP A 103 23.23 22.55 11.84
N PRO A 104 23.53 23.54 10.97
CA PRO A 104 24.78 23.61 10.22
C PRO A 104 26.05 23.40 11.08
N LYS A 105 26.08 23.99 12.28
CA LYS A 105 27.22 23.92 13.21
C LYS A 105 27.32 22.63 14.05
N VAL A 106 26.35 21.73 13.94
CA VAL A 106 26.26 20.53 14.79
C VAL A 106 26.95 19.37 14.08
N THR A 107 27.76 18.62 14.82
CA THR A 107 28.53 17.47 14.33
C THR A 107 27.98 16.13 14.83
N GLY A 108 28.61 15.02 14.43
CA GLY A 108 28.29 13.68 14.93
C GLY A 108 27.29 12.92 14.05
N CYS A 109 26.68 11.88 14.64
CA CYS A 109 25.88 10.86 13.96
C CYS A 109 24.84 11.45 13.00
N LEU A 110 25.03 11.26 11.70
CA LEU A 110 24.04 11.46 10.67
C LEU A 110 23.93 10.16 9.88
N ILE A 111 22.91 9.35 10.16
CA ILE A 111 22.69 8.13 9.38
C ILE A 111 22.21 8.55 8.00
N VAL A 112 22.96 8.21 6.98
CA VAL A 112 22.65 8.46 5.57
C VAL A 112 22.19 7.14 4.94
N CYS A 113 20.92 7.08 4.57
CA CYS A 113 20.32 5.92 3.91
C CYS A 113 20.47 6.05 2.39
N ILE A 114 20.87 4.96 1.73
CA ILE A 114 21.09 4.88 0.28
C ILE A 114 19.98 4.04 -0.38
N ASP A 115 19.47 4.51 -1.51
CA ASP A 115 18.48 3.85 -2.37
C ASP A 115 17.33 3.15 -1.61
N ARG A 116 17.35 1.81 -1.49
CA ARG A 116 16.29 1.05 -0.81
C ARG A 116 16.19 1.38 0.67
N ALA A 117 17.31 1.70 1.32
CA ALA A 117 17.34 2.07 2.73
C ALA A 117 16.60 3.40 2.99
N THR A 118 16.35 4.24 1.97
CA THR A 118 15.60 5.49 2.15
C THR A 118 14.18 5.27 2.66
N ARG A 119 13.61 4.07 2.49
CA ARG A 119 12.31 3.66 3.04
C ARG A 119 12.29 3.70 4.58
N LEU A 120 13.44 3.59 5.25
CA LEU A 120 13.57 3.64 6.70
C LEU A 120 13.81 5.06 7.25
N VAL A 121 13.97 6.07 6.39
CA VAL A 121 14.32 7.44 6.83
C VAL A 121 13.30 7.99 7.81
N LYS A 122 12.01 7.75 7.59
CA LYS A 122 10.94 8.25 8.46
C LYS A 122 11.01 7.68 9.88
N SER A 123 11.27 6.38 10.02
CA SER A 123 11.45 5.77 11.35
C SER A 123 12.71 6.29 12.02
N GLN A 124 13.81 6.43 11.27
CA GLN A 124 15.04 6.99 11.80
C GLN A 124 14.90 8.46 12.23
N GLN A 125 14.08 9.26 11.54
CA GLN A 125 13.77 10.63 11.94
C GLN A 125 12.96 10.70 13.24
N GLY A 126 12.03 9.76 13.45
CA GLY A 126 11.22 9.65 14.66
C GLY A 126 11.94 9.01 15.86
N ALA A 127 13.05 8.32 15.64
CA ALA A 127 13.78 7.64 16.70
C ALA A 127 14.42 8.61 17.72
N GLY A 128 14.57 8.19 18.98
CA GLY A 128 15.26 8.95 20.02
C GLY A 128 16.70 9.32 19.63
N LYS A 129 17.18 10.44 20.17
CA LYS A 129 18.49 11.03 19.86
C LYS A 129 19.24 11.37 21.14
N GLU A 130 20.56 11.26 21.10
CA GLU A 130 21.42 11.65 22.21
C GLU A 130 22.45 12.66 21.75
N TYR A 131 22.76 13.60 22.64
CA TYR A 131 23.67 14.69 22.37
C TYR A 131 24.63 14.91 23.51
N VAL A 132 25.81 15.41 23.18
CA VAL A 132 26.71 16.10 24.10
C VAL A 132 26.68 17.57 23.74
N CYS A 133 26.32 18.39 24.72
CA CYS A 133 26.08 19.81 24.55
C CYS A 133 27.04 20.63 25.41
N VAL A 134 27.61 21.67 24.80
CA VAL A 134 28.32 22.73 25.52
C VAL A 134 27.39 23.92 25.64
N VAL A 135 27.05 24.29 26.88
CA VAL A 135 26.24 25.47 27.19
C VAL A 135 27.12 26.57 27.76
N ARG A 136 26.89 27.81 27.32
CA ARG A 136 27.51 29.00 27.88
C ARG A 136 26.50 29.76 28.72
N VAL A 137 26.74 29.84 30.03
CA VAL A 137 25.99 30.71 30.95
C VAL A 137 26.50 32.15 30.81
N HIS A 138 25.64 33.14 31.01
CA HIS A 138 26.02 34.54 30.77
C HIS A 138 26.72 35.20 31.97
N ASP A 139 26.62 34.60 33.16
CA ASP A 139 27.29 35.08 34.38
C ASP A 139 27.72 33.90 35.27
N LYS A 140 28.55 34.17 36.27
CA LYS A 140 28.99 33.18 37.27
C LYS A 140 27.81 32.74 38.12
N LEU A 141 27.76 31.45 38.41
CA LEU A 141 26.77 30.86 39.30
C LEU A 141 27.32 30.85 40.74
N PRO A 142 26.69 31.54 41.71
CA PRO A 142 27.14 31.54 43.10
C PRO A 142 27.15 30.14 43.72
N GLY A 143 26.20 29.27 43.31
CA GLY A 143 26.12 27.88 43.78
C GLY A 143 26.93 26.89 42.93
N GLY A 144 27.75 27.37 42.00
CA GLY A 144 28.65 26.57 41.16
C GLY A 144 27.97 25.40 40.44
N GLU A 145 28.69 24.29 40.31
CA GLU A 145 28.22 23.08 39.63
C GLU A 145 26.94 22.49 40.26
N ALA A 146 26.81 22.53 41.59
CA ALA A 146 25.63 21.98 42.27
C ALA A 146 24.33 22.75 41.95
N GLN A 147 24.42 24.05 41.69
CA GLN A 147 23.28 24.83 41.20
C GLN A 147 22.96 24.49 39.75
N PHE A 148 23.98 24.36 38.91
CA PHE A 148 23.83 23.95 37.51
C PHE A 148 23.19 22.56 37.38
N ALA A 149 23.63 21.59 38.19
CA ALA A 149 23.11 20.23 38.24
C ALA A 149 21.62 20.16 38.58
N ARG A 150 21.20 20.84 39.65
CA ARG A 150 19.79 20.90 40.04
C ARG A 150 18.91 21.52 38.95
N ALA A 151 19.40 22.56 38.28
CA ALA A 151 18.66 23.21 37.21
C ALA A 151 18.54 22.30 35.97
N LEU A 152 19.57 21.53 35.64
CA LEU A 152 19.53 20.58 34.53
C LEU A 152 18.62 19.38 34.83
N GLU A 153 18.67 18.86 36.07
CA GLU A 153 17.79 17.77 36.53
C GLU A 153 16.31 18.18 36.50
N THR A 154 16.02 19.45 36.84
CA THR A 154 14.66 20.04 36.73
C THR A 154 14.14 20.04 35.28
N LEU A 155 15.02 19.98 34.29
CA LEU A 155 14.71 19.94 32.87
C LEU A 155 14.74 18.51 32.31
N THR A 156 14.36 17.52 33.11
CA THR A 156 14.09 16.14 32.67
C THR A 156 12.59 15.85 32.63
N GLY A 157 12.17 14.85 31.86
CA GLY A 157 10.76 14.52 31.64
C GLY A 157 10.11 15.34 30.52
N ALA A 158 8.78 15.46 30.56
CA ALA A 158 7.97 16.10 29.53
C ALA A 158 8.05 17.63 29.64
N LEU A 159 8.72 18.28 28.69
CA LEU A 159 8.95 19.73 28.70
C LEU A 159 8.20 20.46 27.60
N PHE A 160 7.70 21.64 27.92
CA PHE A 160 7.26 22.59 26.90
C PHE A 160 8.47 23.15 26.16
N GLN A 161 8.42 23.08 24.84
CA GLN A 161 9.38 23.74 23.96
C GLN A 161 8.67 24.46 22.83
N ARG A 162 9.17 25.64 22.50
CA ARG A 162 8.86 26.32 21.23
C ARG A 162 10.10 26.22 20.34
N PRO A 163 9.97 25.81 19.07
CA PRO A 163 11.08 25.81 18.13
C PRO A 163 11.80 27.18 18.07
N PRO A 164 13.13 27.20 17.87
CA PRO A 164 13.89 28.44 17.70
C PRO A 164 13.54 29.11 16.36
N LEU A 165 13.93 30.37 16.19
CA LEU A 165 13.70 31.14 14.95
C LEU A 165 14.34 30.48 13.71
N ILE A 166 15.49 29.83 13.88
CA ILE A 166 16.29 29.21 12.80
C ILE A 166 15.87 27.74 12.60
N SER A 167 14.61 27.42 12.88
CA SER A 167 14.04 26.07 12.70
C SER A 167 13.44 25.92 11.31
N ALA A 168 13.57 24.73 10.72
CA ALA A 168 12.84 24.34 9.51
C ALA A 168 11.34 24.04 9.76
N VAL A 169 10.87 24.08 11.01
CA VAL A 169 9.52 23.69 11.43
C VAL A 169 8.75 24.90 11.97
N LYS A 170 7.44 24.95 11.70
CA LYS A 170 6.53 26.01 12.18
C LYS A 170 6.66 26.19 13.70
N ARG A 171 6.78 27.46 14.12
CA ARG A 171 7.10 27.86 15.49
C ARG A 171 5.88 27.83 16.41
N GLN A 172 5.46 26.65 16.83
CA GLN A 172 4.34 26.41 17.74
C GLN A 172 4.81 25.77 19.05
N LEU A 173 4.11 26.05 20.15
CA LEU A 173 4.40 25.43 21.44
C LEU A 173 4.06 23.94 21.37
N ARG A 174 4.94 23.09 21.89
CA ARG A 174 4.78 21.63 21.90
C ARG A 174 5.45 21.01 23.11
N VAL A 175 5.07 19.78 23.43
CA VAL A 175 5.70 18.99 24.50
C VAL A 175 6.73 18.04 23.90
N ARG A 176 7.91 17.95 24.49
CA ARG A 176 8.95 16.98 24.14
C ARG A 176 9.59 16.41 25.39
N THR A 177 9.89 15.12 25.37
CA THR A 177 10.46 14.44 26.53
C THR A 177 11.98 14.39 26.48
N ILE A 178 12.62 14.82 27.56
CA ILE A 178 14.01 14.48 27.87
C ILE A 178 13.98 13.26 28.78
N HIS A 179 14.56 12.17 28.32
CA HIS A 179 14.55 10.90 29.05
C HIS A 179 15.54 10.92 30.21
N ASP A 180 16.75 11.45 29.96
CA ASP A 180 17.82 11.51 30.94
C ASP A 180 18.83 12.60 30.58
N CYS A 181 19.55 13.09 31.60
CA CYS A 181 20.59 14.12 31.50
C CYS A 181 21.73 13.80 32.46
N LYS A 182 22.98 13.95 31.99
CA LYS A 182 24.17 13.76 32.82
C LYS A 182 25.18 14.87 32.59
N ILE A 183 25.67 15.48 33.67
CA ILE A 183 26.76 16.46 33.59
C ILE A 183 28.08 15.72 33.44
N TYR A 184 28.93 16.22 32.55
CA TYR A 184 30.31 15.78 32.44
C TYR A 184 31.27 16.77 33.09
N GLU A 185 31.07 18.07 32.88
CA GLU A 185 31.96 19.10 33.41
C GLU A 185 31.22 20.43 33.54
N PHE A 186 31.56 21.22 34.56
CA PHE A 186 31.13 22.61 34.68
C PHE A 186 32.28 23.50 35.16
N ASP A 187 32.70 24.44 34.32
CA ASP A 187 33.69 25.45 34.64
C ASP A 187 32.99 26.81 34.83
N ASN A 188 32.85 27.21 36.08
CA ASN A 188 32.18 28.45 36.46
C ASN A 188 32.99 29.70 36.07
N GLU A 189 34.31 29.60 35.96
CA GLU A 189 35.18 30.71 35.58
C GLU A 189 35.16 30.95 34.07
N ARG A 190 35.03 29.88 33.28
CA ARG A 190 34.84 29.97 31.81
C ARG A 190 33.40 30.15 31.38
N HIS A 191 32.48 30.01 32.33
CA HIS A 191 31.03 30.08 32.13
C HIS A 191 30.53 28.99 31.17
N LEU A 192 31.11 27.78 31.27
CA LEU A 192 30.83 26.67 30.37
C LEU A 192 30.40 25.42 31.14
N GLY A 193 29.33 24.77 30.67
CA GLY A 193 28.91 23.46 31.12
C GLY A 193 28.86 22.47 29.96
N VAL A 194 29.28 21.23 30.21
CA VAL A 194 29.20 20.12 29.27
C VAL A 194 28.29 19.04 29.85
N PHE A 195 27.26 18.67 29.12
CA PHE A 195 26.33 17.63 29.55
C PHE A 195 25.87 16.74 28.39
N TRP A 196 25.61 15.49 28.71
CA TRP A 196 24.92 14.53 27.86
C TRP A 196 23.42 14.58 28.10
N VAL A 197 22.65 14.37 27.04
CA VAL A 197 21.18 14.36 27.08
C VAL A 197 20.62 13.31 26.13
N SER A 198 19.71 12.48 26.64
CA SER A 198 18.88 11.55 25.87
C SER A 198 17.46 12.09 25.74
N CYS A 199 16.92 12.16 24.52
CA CYS A 199 15.67 12.84 24.28
C CYS A 199 14.86 12.28 23.10
N GLU A 200 13.57 12.61 23.13
CA GLU A 200 12.61 12.35 22.05
C GLU A 200 13.00 13.12 20.78
N ALA A 201 12.67 12.56 19.61
CA ALA A 201 12.85 13.23 18.34
C ALA A 201 12.16 14.61 18.27
N GLY A 202 12.89 15.60 17.75
CA GLY A 202 12.40 16.97 17.63
C GLY A 202 12.57 17.83 18.90
N THR A 203 13.23 17.30 19.95
CA THR A 203 13.73 18.12 21.06
C THR A 203 14.81 19.08 20.57
N TYR A 204 14.69 20.36 20.91
CA TYR A 204 15.70 21.38 20.59
C TYR A 204 16.62 21.62 21.77
N ILE A 205 17.86 21.12 21.68
CA ILE A 205 18.89 21.33 22.72
C ILE A 205 19.25 22.81 22.85
N ARG A 206 19.15 23.58 21.77
CA ARG A 206 19.28 25.05 21.81
C ARG A 206 18.25 25.70 22.74
N THR A 207 17.00 25.26 22.68
CA THR A 207 15.92 25.75 23.54
C THR A 207 16.13 25.28 24.98
N LEU A 208 16.60 24.05 25.17
CA LEU A 208 16.99 23.53 26.49
C LEU A 208 18.03 24.42 27.17
N CYS A 209 19.08 24.83 26.44
CA CYS A 209 20.09 25.74 26.98
C CYS A 209 19.52 27.09 27.40
N VAL A 210 18.57 27.64 26.63
CA VAL A 210 17.89 28.89 27.00
C VAL A 210 17.05 28.70 28.26
N HIS A 211 16.30 27.60 28.36
CA HIS A 211 15.49 27.30 29.55
C HIS A 211 16.35 27.10 30.80
N LEU A 212 17.51 26.44 30.65
CA LEU A 212 18.50 26.29 31.72
C LEU A 212 18.96 27.66 32.21
N GLY A 213 19.28 28.58 31.29
CA GLY A 213 19.63 29.95 31.62
C GLY A 213 18.53 30.72 32.36
N LEU A 214 17.26 30.50 31.99
CA LEU A 214 16.11 31.12 32.66
C LEU A 214 15.93 30.58 34.09
N LEU A 215 16.10 29.27 34.30
CA LEU A 215 16.05 28.67 35.64
C LEU A 215 17.21 29.12 36.54
N LEU A 216 18.39 29.33 35.96
CA LEU A 216 19.56 29.81 36.67
C LEU A 216 19.51 31.31 36.98
N GLY A 217 18.67 32.08 36.29
CA GLY A 217 18.50 33.53 36.48
C GLY A 217 19.56 34.40 35.81
N CYS A 218 20.67 33.83 35.33
CA CYS A 218 21.73 34.56 34.62
C CYS A 218 21.56 34.58 33.09
N GLY A 219 20.69 33.73 32.53
CA GLY A 219 20.65 33.50 31.08
C GLY A 219 21.75 32.56 30.59
N ALA A 220 21.49 31.88 29.47
CA ALA A 220 22.42 30.93 28.86
C ALA A 220 22.06 30.67 27.39
N HIS A 221 23.03 30.16 26.63
CA HIS A 221 22.83 29.72 25.25
C HIS A 221 23.71 28.53 24.89
N MET A 222 23.31 27.81 23.84
CA MET A 222 24.07 26.67 23.32
C MET A 222 25.31 27.19 22.58
N GLN A 223 26.49 26.82 23.07
CA GLN A 223 27.79 27.15 22.49
C GLN A 223 28.06 26.21 21.31
N GLU A 224 28.05 24.90 21.57
CA GLU A 224 28.34 23.83 20.61
C GLU A 224 27.52 22.58 20.92
N LEU A 225 27.35 21.72 19.91
CA LEU A 225 26.54 20.52 20.03
C LEU A 225 27.09 19.41 19.13
N ARG A 226 27.18 18.21 19.68
CA ARG A 226 27.50 16.98 18.96
C ARG A 226 26.39 15.95 19.18
N ARG A 227 25.88 15.35 18.11
CA ARG A 227 24.93 14.23 18.20
C ARG A 227 25.70 12.94 18.33
N VAL A 228 25.67 12.32 19.50
CA VAL A 228 26.47 11.12 19.81
C VAL A 228 25.70 9.82 19.54
N ARG A 229 24.36 9.90 19.40
CA ARG A 229 23.53 8.78 18.95
C ARG A 229 22.33 9.23 18.13
N SER A 230 22.03 8.45 17.10
CA SER A 230 20.84 8.62 16.26
C SER A 230 20.09 7.30 16.10
N GLY A 231 19.05 7.05 16.91
CA GLY A 231 18.27 5.83 16.79
C GLY A 231 19.11 4.58 17.06
N ALA A 232 19.30 3.72 16.08
CA ALA A 232 20.01 2.45 16.26
C ALA A 232 21.55 2.56 16.25
N MET A 233 22.13 3.70 15.87
CA MET A 233 23.58 3.88 15.74
C MET A 233 24.11 5.00 16.63
N ASP A 234 25.25 4.76 17.26
CA ASP A 234 26.03 5.75 18.03
C ASP A 234 27.37 6.06 17.35
N GLU A 235 28.21 6.85 18.00
CA GLU A 235 29.51 7.25 17.48
C GLU A 235 30.67 6.30 17.79
N GLN A 236 30.44 5.23 18.56
CA GLN A 236 31.49 4.32 18.99
C GLN A 236 31.80 3.27 17.91
N ASP A 237 30.76 2.76 17.25
CA ASP A 237 30.88 1.66 16.29
C ASP A 237 30.49 2.07 14.86
N GLY A 238 31.43 1.90 13.93
CA GLY A 238 31.19 2.02 12.49
C GLY A 238 30.89 3.45 11.99
N MET A 239 31.23 4.48 12.77
CA MET A 239 31.14 5.87 12.33
C MET A 239 32.27 6.21 11.35
N VAL A 240 31.94 6.90 10.27
CA VAL A 240 32.88 7.26 9.19
C VAL A 240 32.74 8.73 8.79
N THR A 241 33.74 9.29 8.13
CA THR A 241 33.77 10.68 7.68
C THR A 241 33.45 10.80 6.19
N LEU A 242 33.25 12.04 5.71
CA LEU A 242 33.14 12.29 4.26
C LEU A 242 34.41 11.95 3.48
N HIS A 243 35.57 12.00 4.13
CA HIS A 243 36.84 11.60 3.52
C HIS A 243 36.84 10.10 3.28
N ASP A 244 36.42 9.30 4.25
CA ASP A 244 36.28 7.85 4.09
C ASP A 244 35.35 7.48 2.94
N VAL A 245 34.22 8.20 2.78
CA VAL A 245 33.28 7.98 1.69
C VAL A 245 33.92 8.28 0.32
N LEU A 246 34.70 9.35 0.23
CA LEU A 246 35.42 9.71 -0.99
C LEU A 246 36.51 8.68 -1.31
N ASP A 247 37.32 8.31 -0.32
CA ASP A 247 38.47 7.43 -0.46
C ASP A 247 38.03 6.00 -0.79
N ALA A 248 36.98 5.49 -0.15
CA ALA A 248 36.42 4.18 -0.46
C ALA A 248 35.89 4.11 -1.89
N GLN A 249 35.22 5.17 -2.35
CA GLN A 249 34.71 5.20 -3.72
C GLN A 249 35.84 5.31 -4.74
N TRP A 250 36.86 6.12 -4.45
CA TRP A 250 38.05 6.26 -5.27
C TRP A 250 38.83 4.95 -5.38
N GLN A 251 39.02 4.24 -4.25
CA GLN A 251 39.68 2.93 -4.24
C GLN A 251 38.94 1.96 -5.15
N TYR A 252 37.62 1.86 -5.03
CA TYR A 252 36.84 0.99 -5.90
C TYR A 252 36.96 1.38 -7.39
N ASP A 253 36.94 2.67 -7.71
CA ASP A 253 37.07 3.15 -9.09
C ASP A 253 38.43 2.82 -9.71
N ASN A 254 39.49 2.86 -8.91
CA ASN A 254 40.86 2.75 -9.38
C ASN A 254 41.43 1.33 -9.29
N THR A 255 41.03 0.56 -8.27
CA THR A 255 41.59 -0.78 -8.01
C THR A 255 40.55 -1.90 -8.11
N ARG A 256 39.25 -1.57 -8.19
CA ARG A 256 38.13 -2.52 -8.11
C ARG A 256 38.04 -3.27 -6.79
N ASP A 257 38.76 -2.85 -5.76
CA ASP A 257 38.66 -3.40 -4.41
C ASP A 257 37.40 -2.90 -3.71
N GLU A 258 36.54 -3.83 -3.29
CA GLU A 258 35.26 -3.54 -2.64
C GLU A 258 35.37 -3.38 -1.12
N SER A 259 36.51 -3.77 -0.54
CA SER A 259 36.65 -3.94 0.91
C SER A 259 36.36 -2.66 1.69
N TYR A 260 36.86 -1.51 1.22
CA TYR A 260 36.64 -0.24 1.92
C TYR A 260 35.18 0.23 1.80
N LEU A 261 34.57 0.12 0.61
CA LEU A 261 33.13 0.41 0.45
C LEU A 261 32.27 -0.46 1.35
N ARG A 262 32.60 -1.75 1.49
CA ARG A 262 31.89 -2.68 2.37
C ARG A 262 32.13 -2.40 3.85
N ALA A 263 33.26 -1.78 4.20
CA ALA A 263 33.56 -1.38 5.58
C ALA A 263 32.79 -0.12 6.00
N ILE A 264 32.64 0.87 5.10
CA ILE A 264 31.99 2.15 5.41
C ILE A 264 30.47 2.12 5.22
N VAL A 265 29.96 1.22 4.39
CA VAL A 265 28.53 1.02 4.18
C VAL A 265 28.08 -0.19 4.98
N SER A 266 27.11 0.00 5.88
CA SER A 266 26.44 -1.10 6.58
C SER A 266 25.14 -1.48 5.86
N PRO A 267 24.69 -2.75 5.89
CA PRO A 267 23.36 -3.10 5.38
C PRO A 267 22.25 -2.42 6.20
N LEU A 268 21.13 -2.08 5.57
CA LEU A 268 19.98 -1.45 6.22
C LEU A 268 19.43 -2.24 7.42
N GLU A 269 19.66 -3.55 7.46
CA GLU A 269 19.33 -4.42 8.59
C GLU A 269 20.01 -4.01 9.90
N SER A 270 21.14 -3.31 9.83
CA SER A 270 21.82 -2.72 11.00
C SER A 270 20.92 -1.74 11.75
N LEU A 271 19.98 -1.07 11.07
CA LEU A 271 19.03 -0.14 11.70
C LEU A 271 17.89 -0.86 12.42
N LEU A 272 17.75 -2.17 12.24
CA LEU A 272 16.61 -2.95 12.70
C LEU A 272 16.97 -3.91 13.85
N VAL A 273 18.24 -3.95 14.27
CA VAL A 273 18.74 -4.88 15.30
C VAL A 273 18.13 -4.67 16.68
N GLY A 274 17.53 -3.50 16.95
CA GLY A 274 16.84 -3.20 18.20
C GLY A 274 15.39 -3.72 18.26
N HIS A 275 14.83 -4.19 17.13
CA HIS A 275 13.47 -4.72 17.10
C HIS A 275 13.45 -6.21 17.42
N LYS A 276 12.40 -6.67 18.11
CA LYS A 276 12.11 -8.10 18.26
C LYS A 276 11.83 -8.71 16.89
N ARG A 277 12.29 -9.95 16.68
CA ARG A 277 12.32 -10.58 15.36
C ARG A 277 11.21 -11.60 15.17
N ILE A 278 10.69 -11.64 13.96
CA ILE A 278 9.88 -12.74 13.45
C ILE A 278 10.48 -13.27 12.17
N VAL A 279 10.82 -14.55 12.17
CA VAL A 279 11.42 -15.26 11.04
C VAL A 279 10.31 -15.99 10.29
N ILE A 280 10.27 -15.78 8.99
CA ILE A 280 9.25 -16.34 8.12
C ILE A 280 9.82 -17.42 7.21
N LYS A 281 8.97 -18.36 6.80
CA LYS A 281 9.31 -19.34 5.75
C LYS A 281 9.57 -18.65 4.42
N ASP A 282 10.55 -19.15 3.68
CA ASP A 282 10.88 -18.69 2.33
C ASP A 282 9.65 -18.62 1.40
N SER A 283 8.72 -19.58 1.51
CA SER A 283 7.46 -19.59 0.74
C SER A 283 6.48 -18.47 1.10
N ALA A 284 6.59 -17.89 2.31
CA ALA A 284 5.75 -16.80 2.81
C ALA A 284 6.35 -15.41 2.55
N VAL A 285 7.67 -15.32 2.28
CA VAL A 285 8.38 -14.06 2.01
C VAL A 285 7.67 -13.27 0.92
N ASN A 286 7.34 -13.94 -0.18
CA ASN A 286 6.70 -13.29 -1.31
C ASN A 286 5.35 -12.68 -0.89
N ALA A 287 4.49 -13.41 -0.18
CA ALA A 287 3.19 -12.93 0.28
C ALA A 287 3.27 -11.63 1.09
N ILE A 288 4.22 -11.58 2.03
CA ILE A 288 4.43 -10.42 2.90
C ILE A 288 4.96 -9.25 2.10
N CYS A 289 5.81 -9.49 1.10
CA CYS A 289 6.21 -8.45 0.17
C CYS A 289 5.00 -7.85 -0.56
N TYR A 290 3.92 -8.58 -0.85
CA TYR A 290 2.71 -7.98 -1.44
C TYR A 290 1.84 -7.21 -0.43
N GLY A 291 2.22 -7.16 0.85
CA GLY A 291 1.44 -6.52 1.91
C GLY A 291 0.47 -7.47 2.62
N ALA A 292 0.56 -8.78 2.39
CA ALA A 292 -0.24 -9.75 3.14
C ALA A 292 0.16 -9.77 4.62
N LYS A 293 -0.83 -10.00 5.50
CA LYS A 293 -0.57 -10.27 6.92
C LYS A 293 0.24 -11.55 7.07
N LEU A 294 1.18 -11.57 8.02
CA LEU A 294 1.86 -12.80 8.40
C LEU A 294 0.88 -13.70 9.13
N MET A 295 0.72 -14.92 8.63
CA MET A 295 -0.13 -15.95 9.22
C MET A 295 0.71 -17.02 9.90
N ILE A 296 0.12 -17.71 10.89
CA ILE A 296 0.77 -18.79 11.64
C ILE A 296 1.49 -19.83 10.75
N PRO A 297 0.99 -20.22 9.56
CA PRO A 297 1.71 -21.21 8.76
C PRO A 297 2.97 -20.68 8.07
N GLY A 298 3.05 -19.37 7.85
CA GLY A 298 4.23 -18.67 7.35
C GLY A 298 5.25 -18.35 8.43
N LEU A 299 4.86 -18.44 9.72
CA LEU A 299 5.73 -18.24 10.86
C LEU A 299 6.70 -19.42 11.03
N MET A 300 7.99 -19.12 11.16
CA MET A 300 9.04 -20.10 11.41
C MET A 300 9.59 -20.00 12.84
N ARG A 301 10.04 -18.80 13.23
CA ARG A 301 10.54 -18.50 14.57
C ARG A 301 10.12 -17.10 15.01
N TYR A 302 10.14 -16.85 16.31
CA TYR A 302 9.79 -15.57 16.89
C TYR A 302 10.61 -15.32 18.17
N GLU A 303 10.82 -14.04 18.50
CA GLU A 303 11.45 -13.63 19.75
C GLU A 303 10.55 -13.92 20.96
N ASP A 304 11.15 -14.18 22.11
CA ASP A 304 10.41 -14.23 23.37
C ASP A 304 9.91 -12.83 23.80
N GLY A 305 8.82 -12.80 24.57
CA GLY A 305 8.27 -11.60 25.17
C GLY A 305 7.69 -10.57 24.20
N ILE A 306 7.29 -10.94 22.98
CA ILE A 306 6.60 -10.02 22.06
C ILE A 306 5.21 -9.68 22.60
N ASP A 307 4.94 -8.40 22.86
CA ASP A 307 3.64 -7.91 23.33
C ASP A 307 2.70 -7.54 22.17
N ILE A 308 1.38 -7.56 22.43
CA ILE A 308 0.39 -7.14 21.45
C ILE A 308 0.59 -5.64 21.13
N HIS A 309 0.62 -5.31 19.84
CA HIS A 309 0.89 -3.96 19.29
C HIS A 309 2.36 -3.51 19.34
N GLU A 310 3.29 -4.37 19.75
CA GLU A 310 4.72 -4.07 19.67
C GLU A 310 5.23 -4.05 18.22
N GLU A 311 6.10 -3.10 17.89
CA GLU A 311 6.76 -3.05 16.57
C GLU A 311 7.86 -4.10 16.46
N VAL A 312 7.70 -5.03 15.52
CA VAL A 312 8.64 -6.12 15.25
C VAL A 312 9.24 -6.01 13.84
N VAL A 313 10.41 -6.62 13.66
CA VAL A 313 11.01 -6.80 12.32
C VAL A 313 10.67 -8.19 11.78
N ILE A 314 10.19 -8.22 10.52
CA ILE A 314 9.98 -9.46 9.78
C ILE A 314 11.20 -9.72 8.90
N MET A 315 11.78 -10.91 9.03
CA MET A 315 13.03 -11.28 8.35
C MET A 315 12.97 -12.67 7.70
N THR A 316 13.75 -12.87 6.63
CA THR A 316 13.96 -14.21 6.05
C THR A 316 14.87 -15.07 6.90
N THR A 317 14.94 -16.35 6.54
CA THR A 317 15.96 -17.30 7.01
C THR A 317 17.39 -16.87 6.71
N LYS A 318 17.59 -15.97 5.73
CA LYS A 318 18.89 -15.42 5.34
C LYS A 318 19.21 -14.11 6.06
N GLY A 319 18.27 -13.59 6.85
CA GLY A 319 18.46 -12.35 7.61
C GLY A 319 18.05 -11.08 6.90
N GLU A 320 17.28 -11.15 5.80
CA GLU A 320 16.87 -10.00 4.99
C GLU A 320 15.55 -9.37 5.50
N ALA A 321 15.44 -8.03 5.48
CA ALA A 321 14.18 -7.32 5.76
C ALA A 321 13.36 -7.05 4.45
N HIS A 322 12.03 -7.27 4.46
CA HIS A 322 11.17 -7.27 3.25
C HIS A 322 10.05 -6.19 3.18
N GLY A 323 9.54 -5.88 1.96
CA GLY A 323 8.54 -4.82 1.66
C GLY A 323 7.78 -4.93 0.30
N GLN A 324 7.00 -3.89 -0.07
CA GLN A 324 5.93 -3.83 -1.10
C GLN A 324 6.29 -4.23 -2.57
N PHE A 325 5.77 -5.36 -3.06
CA PHE A 325 6.14 -5.98 -4.35
C PHE A 325 5.62 -5.22 -5.57
N PHE A 326 4.40 -4.67 -5.55
CA PHE A 326 3.84 -3.97 -6.72
C PHE A 326 4.64 -2.70 -7.08
N LYS A 327 5.21 -1.99 -6.10
CA LYS A 327 6.13 -0.87 -6.34
C LYS A 327 7.51 -1.35 -6.83
N GLU A 328 7.88 -2.59 -6.50
CA GLU A 328 9.16 -3.19 -6.91
C GLU A 328 9.17 -3.55 -8.40
N ILE A 329 8.15 -4.28 -8.90
CA ILE A 329 7.36 -3.82 -10.06
C ILE A 329 7.95 -2.76 -10.99
N GLU A 330 7.41 -1.56 -10.78
CA GLU A 330 7.74 -0.34 -11.47
C GLU A 330 9.23 0.03 -11.40
N ARG A 331 9.88 -0.20 -10.25
CA ARG A 331 11.32 0.03 -10.09
C ARG A 331 12.14 -0.88 -11.01
N LEU A 332 11.80 -2.16 -11.12
CA LEU A 332 12.50 -3.11 -11.99
C LEU A 332 12.43 -2.65 -13.45
N HIS A 333 11.28 -2.16 -13.91
CA HIS A 333 11.16 -1.60 -15.26
C HIS A 333 12.02 -0.36 -15.47
N SER A 334 12.16 0.49 -14.46
CA SER A 334 13.02 1.68 -14.52
C SER A 334 14.50 1.32 -14.66
N VAL A 335 14.92 0.14 -14.18
CA VAL A 335 16.32 -0.31 -14.19
C VAL A 335 16.66 -1.21 -15.37
N TYR A 336 15.77 -2.14 -15.71
CA TYR A 336 16.04 -3.22 -16.66
C TYR A 336 15.31 -3.05 -18.00
N GLY A 337 14.41 -2.06 -18.11
CA GLY A 337 13.69 -1.75 -19.33
C GLY A 337 12.27 -2.35 -19.39
N PRO A 338 11.66 -2.44 -20.59
CA PRO A 338 10.22 -2.67 -20.75
C PRO A 338 9.78 -4.12 -20.51
N ILE A 339 10.72 -5.07 -20.36
CA ILE A 339 10.44 -6.48 -20.08
C ILE A 339 11.36 -6.97 -18.95
N VAL A 340 10.76 -7.52 -17.90
CA VAL A 340 11.51 -7.95 -16.70
C VAL A 340 10.97 -9.27 -16.17
N ARG A 341 11.86 -10.18 -15.76
CA ARG A 341 11.47 -11.41 -15.06
C ARG A 341 11.33 -11.12 -13.56
N ILE A 342 10.10 -11.17 -13.04
CA ILE A 342 9.78 -10.73 -11.66
C ILE A 342 9.79 -11.86 -10.63
N ASN A 343 9.80 -13.11 -11.10
CA ASN A 343 10.02 -14.33 -10.31
C ASN A 343 10.53 -15.43 -11.26
N PRO A 344 10.89 -16.64 -10.78
CA PRO A 344 11.44 -17.69 -11.65
C PRO A 344 10.57 -18.06 -12.86
N PHE A 345 9.26 -17.87 -12.77
CA PHE A 345 8.29 -18.32 -13.77
C PHE A 345 7.73 -17.18 -14.62
N GLU A 346 7.54 -16.00 -14.04
CA GLU A 346 6.74 -14.93 -14.61
C GLU A 346 7.58 -13.80 -15.20
N VAL A 347 7.18 -13.37 -16.39
CA VAL A 347 7.69 -12.17 -17.07
C VAL A 347 6.63 -11.07 -16.99
N HIS A 348 7.05 -9.87 -16.62
CA HIS A 348 6.21 -8.68 -16.63
C HIS A 348 6.65 -7.74 -17.76
N VAL A 349 5.69 -7.22 -18.53
CA VAL A 349 5.91 -6.29 -19.63
C VAL A 349 5.27 -4.95 -19.30
N LYS A 350 5.99 -3.86 -19.53
CA LYS A 350 5.51 -2.47 -19.43
C LYS A 350 5.70 -1.81 -20.79
N ASP A 351 4.75 -2.08 -21.69
CA ASP A 351 4.64 -1.43 -23.00
C ASP A 351 3.15 -1.32 -23.36
N PRO A 352 2.56 -0.12 -23.28
CA PRO A 352 1.14 0.09 -23.53
C PRO A 352 0.69 -0.30 -24.95
N ASP A 353 1.55 -0.20 -25.96
CA ASP A 353 1.23 -0.57 -27.34
C ASP A 353 1.24 -2.09 -27.57
N TRP A 354 1.86 -2.85 -26.65
CA TRP A 354 1.84 -4.32 -26.66
C TRP A 354 0.65 -4.94 -25.92
N TYR A 355 -0.21 -4.13 -25.30
CA TYR A 355 -1.30 -4.64 -24.44
C TYR A 355 -2.24 -5.63 -25.13
N ASP A 356 -2.61 -5.34 -26.38
CA ASP A 356 -3.57 -6.15 -27.14
C ASP A 356 -2.98 -7.51 -27.58
N GLU A 357 -1.65 -7.66 -27.56
CA GLU A 357 -0.97 -8.92 -27.86
C GLU A 357 -1.14 -9.93 -26.73
N LEU A 358 -1.04 -9.47 -25.47
CA LEU A 358 -1.27 -10.31 -24.30
C LEU A 358 -2.77 -10.50 -24.02
N TYR A 359 -3.55 -9.41 -24.05
CA TYR A 359 -4.99 -9.38 -23.71
C TYR A 359 -5.88 -9.45 -24.95
N THR A 360 -5.68 -10.50 -25.73
CA THR A 360 -6.34 -10.75 -27.01
C THR A 360 -7.77 -11.30 -26.91
N GLY A 361 -8.54 -11.19 -28.01
CA GLY A 361 -9.87 -11.76 -28.17
C GLY A 361 -9.93 -13.31 -28.14
N SER A 362 -11.14 -13.85 -28.23
CA SER A 362 -11.43 -15.28 -27.98
C SER A 362 -10.82 -16.27 -28.97
N SER A 363 -10.32 -15.81 -30.12
CA SER A 363 -9.66 -16.65 -31.14
C SER A 363 -8.29 -17.16 -30.70
N ARG A 364 -7.62 -16.46 -29.79
CA ARG A 364 -6.31 -16.84 -29.25
C ARG A 364 -6.46 -17.29 -27.80
N ARG A 365 -5.88 -18.44 -27.47
CA ARG A 365 -6.01 -19.04 -26.14
C ARG A 365 -5.21 -18.27 -25.11
N ARG A 366 -5.88 -17.89 -24.01
CA ARG A 366 -5.27 -17.25 -22.84
C ARG A 366 -5.80 -17.89 -21.56
N ASP A 367 -4.95 -18.69 -20.94
CA ASP A 367 -5.22 -19.28 -19.63
C ASP A 367 -4.85 -18.31 -18.51
N LYS A 368 -5.47 -18.48 -17.34
CA LYS A 368 -5.02 -17.82 -16.11
C LYS A 368 -3.90 -18.64 -15.46
N SER A 369 -3.11 -18.01 -14.60
CA SER A 369 -2.18 -18.75 -13.75
C SER A 369 -2.92 -19.43 -12.60
N ALA A 370 -2.72 -20.74 -12.44
CA ALA A 370 -3.33 -21.51 -11.35
C ALA A 370 -2.90 -20.99 -9.97
N TRP A 371 -1.62 -20.63 -9.82
CA TRP A 371 -1.09 -20.01 -8.61
C TRP A 371 -1.76 -18.66 -8.31
N PHE A 372 -1.94 -17.82 -9.34
CA PHE A 372 -2.55 -16.49 -9.17
C PHE A 372 -4.03 -16.55 -8.81
N VAL A 373 -4.76 -17.48 -9.42
CA VAL A 373 -6.16 -17.72 -9.08
C VAL A 373 -6.25 -18.31 -7.68
N GLY A 374 -5.41 -19.29 -7.34
CA GLY A 374 -5.43 -19.95 -6.04
C GLY A 374 -6.85 -20.43 -5.70
N ARG A 375 -7.36 -20.01 -4.54
CA ARG A 375 -8.77 -20.23 -4.13
C ARG A 375 -9.72 -19.08 -4.50
N SER A 376 -9.22 -17.99 -5.06
CA SER A 376 -10.01 -16.79 -5.34
C SER A 376 -11.06 -17.04 -6.43
N GLY A 377 -12.31 -16.76 -6.09
CA GLY A 377 -13.45 -16.92 -6.99
C GLY A 377 -13.92 -18.35 -7.20
N GLY A 378 -13.40 -19.35 -6.45
CA GLY A 378 -13.91 -20.72 -6.48
C GLY A 378 -14.03 -21.29 -7.89
N ASN A 379 -15.17 -21.91 -8.21
CA ASN A 379 -15.48 -22.44 -9.53
C ASN A 379 -16.19 -21.45 -10.46
N SER A 380 -16.30 -20.17 -10.08
CA SER A 380 -16.98 -19.13 -10.85
C SER A 380 -16.31 -18.83 -12.20
N ILE A 381 -16.91 -17.96 -13.00
CA ILE A 381 -16.27 -17.40 -14.20
C ILE A 381 -14.91 -16.77 -13.88
N PHE A 382 -14.74 -16.12 -12.73
CA PHE A 382 -13.45 -15.54 -12.36
C PHE A 382 -12.41 -16.62 -12.04
N GLY A 383 -12.78 -17.64 -11.27
CA GLY A 383 -11.87 -18.73 -10.88
C GLY A 383 -11.54 -19.71 -12.01
N THR A 384 -12.29 -19.71 -13.11
CA THR A 384 -12.10 -20.67 -14.20
C THR A 384 -10.81 -20.42 -14.99
N ILE A 385 -9.82 -21.29 -14.80
CA ILE A 385 -8.49 -21.19 -15.39
C ILE A 385 -8.45 -21.48 -16.90
N PRO A 386 -8.94 -22.64 -17.40
CA PRO A 386 -8.78 -22.98 -18.82
C PRO A 386 -9.64 -22.08 -19.73
N HIS A 387 -9.07 -21.63 -20.84
CA HIS A 387 -9.70 -20.72 -21.80
C HIS A 387 -11.06 -21.22 -22.30
N GLU A 388 -11.15 -22.48 -22.71
CA GLU A 388 -12.38 -23.03 -23.29
C GLU A 388 -13.50 -23.16 -22.25
N HIS A 389 -13.17 -23.58 -21.02
CA HIS A 389 -14.15 -23.67 -19.93
C HIS A 389 -14.66 -22.28 -19.53
N HIS A 390 -13.76 -21.29 -19.47
CA HIS A 390 -14.13 -19.91 -19.22
C HIS A 390 -15.02 -19.37 -20.34
N ARG A 391 -14.69 -19.65 -21.61
CA ARG A 391 -15.47 -19.22 -22.78
C ARG A 391 -16.89 -19.76 -22.71
N LEU A 392 -17.07 -21.04 -22.37
CA LEU A 392 -18.38 -21.66 -22.20
C LEU A 392 -19.20 -20.94 -21.13
N ARG A 393 -18.64 -20.76 -19.92
CA ARG A 393 -19.31 -20.02 -18.82
C ARG A 393 -19.64 -18.58 -19.21
N ARG A 394 -18.68 -17.87 -19.79
CA ARG A 394 -18.86 -16.48 -20.24
C ARG A 394 -19.98 -16.36 -21.26
N SER A 395 -20.10 -17.30 -22.19
CA SER A 395 -21.17 -17.27 -23.19
C SER A 395 -22.57 -17.35 -22.57
N ALA A 396 -22.75 -18.07 -21.46
CA ALA A 396 -24.00 -18.13 -20.73
C ALA A 396 -24.33 -16.81 -19.99
N LEU A 397 -23.31 -16.10 -19.51
CA LEU A 397 -23.47 -14.84 -18.75
C LEU A 397 -23.51 -13.58 -19.62
N ASN A 398 -22.88 -13.58 -20.80
CA ASN A 398 -22.79 -12.40 -21.68
C ASN A 398 -24.13 -11.72 -22.00
N PRO A 399 -25.24 -12.44 -22.26
CA PRO A 399 -26.53 -11.80 -22.54
C PRO A 399 -27.00 -10.86 -21.43
N PHE A 400 -26.71 -11.17 -20.16
CA PHE A 400 -27.07 -10.37 -18.98
C PHE A 400 -26.30 -9.06 -18.95
N PHE A 401 -25.00 -9.15 -19.15
CA PHE A 401 -24.15 -7.97 -19.07
C PHE A 401 -24.02 -7.22 -20.40
N SER A 402 -24.86 -7.54 -21.40
CA SER A 402 -24.93 -6.77 -22.63
C SER A 402 -25.50 -5.38 -22.37
N LYS A 403 -25.07 -4.38 -23.15
CA LYS A 403 -25.58 -3.00 -23.01
C LYS A 403 -27.11 -2.93 -23.07
N GLN A 404 -27.75 -3.71 -23.94
CA GLN A 404 -29.21 -3.74 -24.07
C GLN A 404 -29.90 -4.27 -22.80
N SER A 405 -29.35 -5.30 -22.17
CA SER A 405 -29.88 -5.85 -20.92
C SER A 405 -29.74 -4.88 -19.76
N ILE A 406 -28.61 -4.16 -19.68
CA ILE A 406 -28.41 -3.14 -18.65
C ILE A 406 -29.35 -1.94 -18.86
N VAL A 407 -29.62 -1.53 -20.10
CA VAL A 407 -30.64 -0.50 -20.38
C VAL A 407 -32.03 -0.94 -19.91
N LYS A 408 -32.38 -2.23 -20.03
CA LYS A 408 -33.64 -2.77 -19.48
C LYS A 408 -33.64 -2.80 -17.94
N LEU A 409 -32.48 -2.97 -17.32
CA LEU A 409 -32.29 -2.95 -15.86
C LEU A 409 -32.29 -1.52 -15.30
N GLU A 410 -32.03 -0.51 -16.12
CA GLU A 410 -31.86 0.89 -15.73
C GLU A 410 -32.92 1.43 -14.75
N PRO A 411 -34.23 1.15 -14.88
CA PRO A 411 -35.23 1.61 -13.92
C PRO A 411 -34.96 1.15 -12.48
N ILE A 412 -34.41 -0.06 -12.30
CA ILE A 412 -34.02 -0.58 -10.99
C ILE A 412 -32.79 0.16 -10.46
N ILE A 413 -31.82 0.45 -11.33
CA ILE A 413 -30.64 1.24 -10.95
C ILE A 413 -31.07 2.63 -10.50
N GLN A 414 -31.96 3.29 -11.24
CA GLN A 414 -32.50 4.60 -10.87
C GLN A 414 -33.29 4.58 -9.55
N ASP A 415 -34.09 3.54 -9.29
CA ASP A 415 -34.74 3.34 -7.98
C ASP A 415 -33.71 3.33 -6.85
N LYS A 416 -32.63 2.55 -6.97
CA LYS A 416 -31.59 2.48 -5.93
C LYS A 416 -30.80 3.78 -5.80
N VAL A 417 -30.53 4.49 -6.90
CA VAL A 417 -29.89 5.82 -6.87
C VAL A 417 -30.80 6.82 -6.13
N ASN A 418 -32.11 6.79 -6.38
CA ASN A 418 -33.06 7.65 -5.68
C ASN A 418 -33.11 7.33 -4.17
N LYS A 419 -33.16 6.04 -3.80
CA LYS A 419 -33.09 5.62 -2.39
C LYS A 419 -31.81 6.07 -1.69
N LEU A 420 -30.66 5.99 -2.37
CA LEU A 420 -29.40 6.54 -1.84
C LEU A 420 -29.49 8.06 -1.65
N CYS A 421 -30.06 8.79 -2.62
CA CYS A 421 -30.27 10.23 -2.48
C CYS A 421 -31.19 10.55 -1.28
N ASP A 422 -32.27 9.81 -1.10
CA ASP A 422 -33.18 10.01 0.04
C ASP A 422 -32.49 9.72 1.38
N ALA A 423 -31.66 8.68 1.45
CA ALA A 423 -30.83 8.42 2.63
C ALA A 423 -29.84 9.56 2.92
N MET A 424 -29.28 10.18 1.88
CA MET A 424 -28.37 11.34 2.01
C MET A 424 -29.06 12.58 2.59
N LYS A 425 -30.37 12.79 2.33
CA LYS A 425 -31.12 13.91 2.92
C LYS A 425 -31.12 13.87 4.45
N GLY A 426 -31.21 12.68 5.05
CA GLY A 426 -31.13 12.52 6.51
C GLY A 426 -29.79 12.96 7.11
N TYR A 427 -28.73 13.05 6.31
CA TYR A 427 -27.43 13.54 6.75
C TYR A 427 -27.30 15.07 6.71
N ILE A 428 -28.20 15.78 6.03
CA ILE A 428 -28.30 17.25 6.06
C ILE A 428 -28.66 17.70 7.47
N GLU A 429 -29.76 17.15 8.02
CA GLU A 429 -30.25 17.53 9.34
C GLU A 429 -29.33 17.06 10.47
N SER A 430 -28.77 15.86 10.36
CA SER A 430 -27.91 15.31 11.42
C SER A 430 -26.52 15.97 11.48
N GLY A 431 -26.05 16.59 10.39
CA GLY A 431 -24.71 17.17 10.27
C GLY A 431 -23.56 16.16 10.41
N LYS A 432 -23.88 14.86 10.49
CA LYS A 432 -22.90 13.78 10.67
C LYS A 432 -22.13 13.55 9.36
N PRO A 433 -20.82 13.28 9.41
CA PRO A 433 -20.08 12.93 8.22
C PRO A 433 -20.51 11.56 7.68
N VAL A 434 -20.55 11.45 6.35
CA VAL A 434 -20.82 10.23 5.60
C VAL A 434 -19.52 9.72 5.00
N GLU A 435 -19.20 8.44 5.20
CA GLU A 435 -18.12 7.78 4.46
C GLU A 435 -18.65 7.30 3.12
N LEU A 436 -18.20 7.94 2.04
CA LEU A 436 -18.78 7.81 0.71
C LEU A 436 -18.66 6.41 0.12
N GLN A 437 -17.54 5.71 0.35
CA GLN A 437 -17.38 4.36 -0.20
C GLN A 437 -18.40 3.41 0.41
N THR A 438 -18.64 3.48 1.73
CA THR A 438 -19.67 2.68 2.41
C THR A 438 -21.06 3.00 1.86
N ALA A 439 -21.38 4.29 1.69
CA ALA A 439 -22.67 4.70 1.15
C ALA A 439 -22.89 4.22 -0.29
N TYR A 440 -21.92 4.45 -1.18
CA TYR A 440 -22.00 3.98 -2.57
C TYR A 440 -22.02 2.45 -2.69
N MET A 441 -21.39 1.74 -1.76
CA MET A 441 -21.41 0.29 -1.74
C MET A 441 -22.81 -0.27 -1.41
N THR A 442 -23.65 0.46 -0.66
CA THR A 442 -25.04 0.04 -0.47
C THR A 442 -25.82 0.07 -1.78
N LEU A 443 -25.63 1.11 -2.60
CA LEU A 443 -26.21 1.22 -3.93
C LEU A 443 -25.81 0.04 -4.82
N THR A 444 -24.50 -0.21 -4.93
CA THR A 444 -23.98 -1.24 -5.84
C THR A 444 -24.35 -2.65 -5.40
N LEU A 445 -24.34 -2.92 -4.09
CA LEU A 445 -24.78 -4.20 -3.52
C LEU A 445 -26.28 -4.44 -3.73
N ASP A 446 -27.12 -3.41 -3.57
CA ASP A 446 -28.56 -3.53 -3.81
C ASP A 446 -28.89 -3.73 -5.29
N VAL A 447 -28.18 -3.07 -6.19
CA VAL A 447 -28.33 -3.27 -7.64
C VAL A 447 -27.93 -4.68 -8.04
N ILE A 448 -26.73 -5.14 -7.64
CA ILE A 448 -26.25 -6.47 -8.06
C ILE A 448 -27.03 -7.60 -7.40
N SER A 449 -27.46 -7.46 -6.15
CA SER A 449 -28.27 -8.50 -5.50
C SER A 449 -29.63 -8.61 -6.15
N HIS A 450 -30.28 -7.47 -6.46
CA HIS A 450 -31.55 -7.47 -7.19
C HIS A 450 -31.37 -8.11 -8.57
N TYR A 451 -30.31 -7.76 -9.28
CA TYR A 451 -30.11 -8.28 -10.63
C TYR A 451 -29.76 -9.78 -10.65
N ALA A 452 -28.95 -10.23 -9.69
CA ALA A 452 -28.53 -11.62 -9.60
C ALA A 452 -29.63 -12.53 -9.07
N PHE A 453 -30.32 -12.13 -8.00
CA PHE A 453 -31.23 -12.99 -7.23
C PHE A 453 -32.71 -12.59 -7.34
N GLY A 454 -33.02 -11.42 -7.90
CA GLY A 454 -34.37 -10.87 -7.97
C GLY A 454 -34.82 -10.11 -6.72
N GLU A 455 -33.96 -10.03 -5.69
CA GLU A 455 -34.25 -9.34 -4.42
C GLU A 455 -33.07 -8.47 -3.97
N SER A 456 -33.38 -7.30 -3.44
CA SER A 456 -32.39 -6.36 -2.88
C SER A 456 -32.00 -6.79 -1.46
N PHE A 457 -30.76 -6.54 -1.05
CA PHE A 457 -30.38 -6.66 0.37
C PHE A 457 -31.00 -5.56 1.26
N GLY A 458 -31.52 -4.49 0.65
CA GLY A 458 -32.17 -3.36 1.31
C GLY A 458 -31.19 -2.53 2.12
N LEU A 459 -29.95 -2.37 1.63
CA LEU A 459 -28.87 -1.72 2.37
C LEU A 459 -28.95 -0.20 2.32
N THR A 460 -29.44 0.38 1.21
CA THR A 460 -29.60 1.84 1.09
C THR A 460 -30.58 2.42 2.12
N GLU A 461 -31.49 1.59 2.62
CA GLU A 461 -32.54 1.97 3.58
C GLU A 461 -32.13 1.72 5.04
N LYS A 462 -30.98 1.08 5.28
CA LYS A 462 -30.48 0.81 6.63
C LYS A 462 -29.74 2.03 7.21
N PRO A 463 -29.98 2.38 8.49
CA PRO A 463 -29.23 3.44 9.15
C PRO A 463 -27.72 3.19 9.11
N GLY A 464 -26.94 4.21 8.74
CA GLY A 464 -25.48 4.13 8.74
C GLY A 464 -24.85 3.31 7.60
N PHE A 465 -25.63 2.90 6.58
CA PHE A 465 -25.13 2.25 5.37
C PHE A 465 -24.42 0.89 5.57
N SER A 466 -24.67 0.19 6.69
CA SER A 466 -24.16 -1.18 6.95
C SER A 466 -22.65 -1.37 6.68
N PRO A 467 -21.75 -0.69 7.43
CA PRO A 467 -20.31 -0.73 7.23
C PRO A 467 -19.68 -2.13 7.38
N GLU A 468 -20.41 -3.10 7.92
CA GLU A 468 -20.02 -4.50 8.03
C GLU A 468 -19.71 -5.12 6.66
N TRP A 469 -20.46 -4.75 5.62
CA TRP A 469 -20.22 -5.23 4.25
C TRP A 469 -18.83 -4.83 3.74
N LYS A 470 -18.42 -3.58 3.98
CA LYS A 470 -17.13 -3.06 3.54
C LYS A 470 -16.01 -3.82 4.23
N LYS A 471 -16.14 -4.02 5.55
CA LYS A 471 -15.17 -4.76 6.36
C LYS A 471 -14.99 -6.20 5.85
N VAL A 472 -16.07 -6.89 5.51
CA VAL A 472 -15.99 -8.28 5.04
C VAL A 472 -15.47 -8.41 3.62
N LEU A 473 -15.86 -7.52 2.70
CA LEU A 473 -15.31 -7.52 1.34
C LEU A 473 -13.80 -7.22 1.36
N LEU A 474 -13.36 -6.22 2.13
CA LEU A 474 -11.93 -5.93 2.30
C LEU A 474 -11.17 -7.09 2.94
N ALA A 475 -11.71 -7.71 4.01
CA ALA A 475 -11.11 -8.89 4.63
C ALA A 475 -10.99 -10.07 3.65
N THR A 476 -11.97 -10.24 2.75
CA THR A 476 -11.95 -11.27 1.70
C THR A 476 -10.86 -11.00 0.66
N ILE A 477 -10.67 -9.74 0.27
CA ILE A 477 -9.60 -9.28 -0.62
C ILE A 477 -8.23 -9.58 0.00
N GLU A 478 -8.03 -9.19 1.27
CA GLU A 478 -6.78 -9.48 2.02
C GLU A 478 -6.52 -10.99 2.14
N ALA A 479 -7.56 -11.77 2.47
CA ALA A 479 -7.46 -13.22 2.55
C ALA A 479 -7.16 -13.86 1.19
N GLY A 480 -7.60 -13.25 0.08
CA GLY A 480 -7.27 -13.67 -1.27
C GLY A 480 -5.76 -13.71 -1.53
N ILE A 481 -5.00 -12.75 -1.00
CA ILE A 481 -3.53 -12.74 -1.10
C ILE A 481 -2.96 -13.97 -0.39
N MET A 482 -3.38 -14.21 0.85
CA MET A 482 -2.95 -15.38 1.64
C MET A 482 -3.30 -16.71 0.93
N ASN A 483 -4.51 -16.82 0.40
CA ASN A 483 -5.02 -18.03 -0.26
C ASN A 483 -4.25 -18.41 -1.53
N ARG A 484 -3.54 -17.47 -2.17
CA ARG A 484 -2.63 -17.78 -3.29
C ARG A 484 -1.38 -18.53 -2.83
N HIS A 485 -0.89 -18.22 -1.62
CA HIS A 485 0.34 -18.80 -1.07
C HIS A 485 0.08 -20.03 -0.19
N LEU A 486 -1.04 -20.04 0.52
CA LEU A 486 -1.43 -21.07 1.49
C LEU A 486 -2.89 -21.51 1.22
N PRO A 487 -3.17 -22.12 0.06
CA PRO A 487 -4.55 -22.45 -0.35
C PRO A 487 -5.27 -23.37 0.65
N TRP A 488 -4.53 -24.25 1.32
CA TRP A 488 -5.05 -25.19 2.31
C TRP A 488 -5.62 -24.51 3.57
N VAL A 489 -5.23 -23.26 3.88
CA VAL A 489 -5.75 -22.54 5.06
C VAL A 489 -7.26 -22.29 4.90
N ALA A 490 -7.68 -21.88 3.70
CA ALA A 490 -9.09 -21.74 3.38
C ALA A 490 -9.80 -23.09 3.44
N ASP A 491 -9.19 -24.16 2.92
CA ASP A 491 -9.81 -25.49 2.94
C ASP A 491 -10.01 -26.01 4.38
N VAL A 492 -9.04 -25.77 5.28
CA VAL A 492 -9.19 -26.10 6.70
C VAL A 492 -10.31 -25.28 7.33
N LEU A 493 -10.32 -23.96 7.14
CA LEU A 493 -11.34 -23.08 7.72
C LEU A 493 -12.75 -23.45 7.26
N MET A 494 -12.91 -23.74 5.96
CA MET A 494 -14.18 -24.13 5.34
C MET A 494 -14.61 -25.57 5.68
N SER A 495 -13.72 -26.38 6.26
CA SER A 495 -14.03 -27.74 6.74
C SER A 495 -14.43 -27.77 8.22
N LEU A 496 -14.24 -26.67 8.96
CA LEU A 496 -14.67 -26.57 10.36
C LEU A 496 -16.19 -26.39 10.44
N PRO A 497 -16.85 -26.88 11.51
CA PRO A 497 -18.23 -26.52 11.79
C PRO A 497 -18.40 -25.01 11.86
N ASP A 498 -19.51 -24.48 11.32
CA ASP A 498 -19.74 -23.04 11.22
C ASP A 498 -19.61 -22.30 12.56
N SER A 499 -19.97 -22.92 13.68
CA SER A 499 -19.80 -22.32 15.03
C SER A 499 -18.34 -22.11 15.40
N VAL A 500 -17.46 -23.03 15.01
CA VAL A 500 -16.02 -22.96 15.25
C VAL A 500 -15.38 -21.95 14.29
N ALA A 501 -15.76 -21.98 13.01
CA ALA A 501 -15.27 -21.02 12.03
C ALA A 501 -15.71 -19.59 12.37
N ALA A 502 -16.97 -19.38 12.76
CA ALA A 502 -17.49 -18.07 13.18
C ALA A 502 -16.77 -17.52 14.42
N ALA A 503 -16.27 -18.38 15.31
CA ALA A 503 -15.50 -17.96 16.48
C ALA A 503 -14.11 -17.40 16.15
N VAL A 504 -13.61 -17.60 14.92
CA VAL A 504 -12.30 -17.09 14.47
C VAL A 504 -12.28 -15.56 14.45
N SER A 505 -13.32 -14.93 13.89
CA SER A 505 -13.46 -13.46 13.88
C SER A 505 -14.86 -13.03 13.43
N ALA A 506 -15.26 -11.81 13.80
CA ALA A 506 -16.53 -11.24 13.36
C ALA A 506 -16.68 -11.15 11.82
N PRO A 507 -15.65 -10.79 11.02
CA PRO A 507 -15.72 -10.86 9.56
C PRO A 507 -15.96 -12.27 9.02
N VAL A 508 -15.37 -13.30 9.62
CA VAL A 508 -15.62 -14.70 9.22
C VAL A 508 -17.05 -15.11 9.55
N ALA A 509 -17.56 -14.76 10.73
CA ALA A 509 -18.95 -15.01 11.09
C ALA A 509 -19.94 -14.37 10.10
N PHE A 510 -19.71 -13.10 9.73
CA PHE A 510 -20.54 -12.40 8.76
C PHE A 510 -20.37 -12.95 7.34
N PHE A 511 -19.17 -13.37 6.95
CA PHE A 511 -18.95 -14.08 5.69
C PHE A 511 -19.77 -15.37 5.62
N LEU A 512 -19.77 -16.20 6.67
CA LEU A 512 -20.60 -17.41 6.74
C LEU A 512 -22.10 -17.10 6.67
N GLN A 513 -22.54 -15.98 7.27
CA GLN A 513 -23.92 -15.51 7.14
C GLN A 513 -24.24 -15.17 5.67
N ILE A 514 -23.42 -14.36 5.01
CA ILE A 514 -23.57 -14.06 3.57
C ILE A 514 -23.61 -15.36 2.77
N GLN A 515 -22.81 -16.37 3.14
CA GLN A 515 -22.83 -17.64 2.42
C GLN A 515 -24.16 -18.38 2.49
N ARG A 516 -24.78 -18.39 3.67
CA ARG A 516 -26.10 -18.99 3.87
C ARG A 516 -27.18 -18.20 3.13
N ASP A 517 -27.11 -16.87 3.16
CA ASP A 517 -28.06 -16.00 2.49
C ASP A 517 -27.99 -16.17 0.97
N VAL A 518 -26.78 -16.20 0.41
CA VAL A 518 -26.55 -16.47 -1.02
C VAL A 518 -27.04 -17.87 -1.39
N ARG A 519 -26.77 -18.90 -0.58
CA ARG A 519 -27.30 -20.26 -0.83
C ARG A 519 -28.82 -20.24 -0.94
N LYS A 520 -29.50 -19.66 0.06
CA LYS A 520 -30.96 -19.58 0.11
C LYS A 520 -31.52 -18.83 -1.11
N GLN A 521 -30.87 -17.74 -1.51
CA GLN A 521 -31.28 -16.96 -2.68
C GLN A 521 -31.08 -17.72 -4.00
N VAL A 522 -29.96 -18.44 -4.15
CA VAL A 522 -29.73 -19.32 -5.30
C VAL A 522 -30.77 -20.43 -5.35
N GLU A 523 -31.03 -21.12 -4.25
CA GLU A 523 -32.07 -22.17 -4.17
C GLU A 523 -33.46 -21.61 -4.53
N THR A 524 -33.80 -20.44 -3.99
CA THR A 524 -35.07 -19.76 -4.29
C THR A 524 -35.16 -19.38 -5.76
N GLY A 525 -34.11 -18.80 -6.33
CA GLY A 525 -34.05 -18.44 -7.75
C GLY A 525 -34.14 -19.65 -8.67
N LEU A 526 -33.52 -20.78 -8.30
CA LEU A 526 -33.62 -22.04 -9.03
C LEU A 526 -35.01 -22.66 -8.93
N ALA A 527 -35.67 -22.55 -7.79
CA ALA A 527 -37.02 -23.06 -7.55
C ALA A 527 -38.12 -22.15 -8.12
N ARG A 528 -37.79 -20.89 -8.45
CA ARG A 528 -38.75 -19.89 -8.95
C ARG A 528 -39.39 -20.39 -10.24
N LYS A 529 -40.70 -20.62 -10.18
CA LYS A 529 -41.55 -20.93 -11.32
C LYS A 529 -42.04 -19.62 -11.92
N ARG A 530 -41.92 -19.50 -13.25
CA ARG A 530 -42.36 -18.32 -13.98
C ARG A 530 -43.88 -18.19 -13.88
N ASP A 531 -44.34 -17.00 -13.53
CA ASP A 531 -45.73 -16.62 -13.73
C ASP A 531 -45.91 -16.17 -15.20
N PRO A 532 -46.70 -16.89 -16.02
CA PRO A 532 -46.96 -16.50 -17.41
C PRO A 532 -47.61 -15.12 -17.55
N SER A 533 -48.25 -14.61 -16.49
CA SER A 533 -48.93 -13.31 -16.49
C SER A 533 -47.98 -12.11 -16.32
N ASN A 534 -46.72 -12.34 -15.94
CA ASN A 534 -45.75 -11.28 -15.61
C ASN A 534 -44.51 -11.32 -16.52
N GLU A 535 -44.71 -11.44 -17.84
CA GLU A 535 -43.62 -11.49 -18.84
C GLU A 535 -42.73 -10.24 -18.90
N LYS A 536 -43.16 -9.14 -18.28
CA LYS A 536 -42.40 -7.87 -18.24
C LYS A 536 -41.30 -7.85 -17.18
N MET A 537 -41.27 -8.81 -16.25
CA MET A 537 -40.22 -8.86 -15.23
C MET A 537 -38.90 -9.33 -15.85
N HIS A 538 -37.79 -8.65 -15.57
CA HIS A 538 -36.47 -9.09 -16.01
C HIS A 538 -36.13 -10.45 -15.38
N LYS A 539 -35.53 -11.35 -16.16
CA LYS A 539 -35.04 -12.62 -15.63
C LYS A 539 -33.82 -12.37 -14.75
N THR A 540 -33.74 -13.09 -13.64
CA THR A 540 -32.55 -13.10 -12.79
C THR A 540 -31.42 -13.87 -13.47
N ILE A 541 -30.17 -13.60 -13.06
CA ILE A 541 -29.01 -14.33 -13.59
C ILE A 541 -29.14 -15.85 -13.32
N PHE A 542 -29.61 -16.25 -12.15
CA PHE A 542 -29.69 -17.67 -11.78
C PHE A 542 -30.83 -18.44 -12.46
N GLU A 543 -31.98 -17.80 -12.74
CA GLU A 543 -33.05 -18.40 -13.53
C GLU A 543 -32.56 -18.78 -14.93
N GLU A 544 -31.78 -17.91 -15.57
CA GLU A 544 -31.27 -18.21 -16.91
C GLU A 544 -30.07 -19.13 -16.88
N LEU A 545 -29.21 -19.07 -15.86
CA LEU A 545 -28.13 -20.06 -15.73
C LEU A 545 -28.70 -21.48 -15.60
N ARG A 546 -29.82 -21.65 -14.88
CA ARG A 546 -30.60 -22.91 -14.84
C ARG A 546 -31.05 -23.33 -16.23
N ASP A 547 -31.59 -22.39 -17.00
CA ASP A 547 -32.22 -22.64 -18.31
C ASP A 547 -31.21 -22.58 -19.49
N SER A 548 -29.94 -22.27 -19.22
CA SER A 548 -28.87 -22.12 -20.23
C SER A 548 -28.40 -23.45 -20.82
N ASN A 549 -27.52 -23.40 -21.82
CA ASN A 549 -26.88 -24.59 -22.39
C ASN A 549 -25.70 -25.13 -21.57
N LEU A 550 -25.50 -24.66 -20.33
CA LEU A 550 -24.44 -25.20 -19.47
C LEU A 550 -24.69 -26.70 -19.15
N PRO A 551 -23.65 -27.53 -19.05
CA PRO A 551 -23.80 -28.91 -18.59
C PRO A 551 -24.45 -28.97 -17.20
N PRO A 552 -25.27 -29.99 -16.88
CA PRO A 552 -25.94 -30.10 -15.58
C PRO A 552 -24.98 -30.00 -14.38
N GLN A 553 -23.77 -30.55 -14.50
CA GLN A 553 -22.73 -30.51 -13.46
C GLN A 553 -22.21 -29.08 -13.18
N LYS A 554 -22.47 -28.12 -14.06
CA LYS A 554 -22.11 -26.71 -13.92
C LYS A 554 -23.26 -25.85 -13.39
N LYS A 555 -24.43 -26.44 -13.16
CA LYS A 555 -25.65 -25.79 -12.67
C LYS A 555 -26.04 -26.21 -11.24
N THR A 556 -25.15 -26.90 -10.52
CA THR A 556 -25.41 -27.27 -9.13
C THR A 556 -25.46 -26.02 -8.24
N VAL A 557 -26.13 -26.13 -7.10
CA VAL A 557 -26.24 -25.02 -6.13
C VAL A 557 -24.86 -24.50 -5.75
N GLU A 558 -23.89 -25.38 -5.49
CA GLU A 558 -22.52 -25.02 -5.11
C GLU A 558 -21.80 -24.23 -6.20
N GLN A 559 -21.95 -24.66 -7.46
CA GLN A 559 -21.35 -23.98 -8.60
C GLN A 559 -21.94 -22.58 -8.81
N LEU A 560 -23.24 -22.44 -8.59
CA LEU A 560 -23.95 -21.17 -8.73
C LEU A 560 -23.73 -20.24 -7.53
N MET A 561 -23.53 -20.79 -6.32
CA MET A 561 -23.08 -20.03 -5.16
C MET A 561 -21.75 -19.33 -5.42
N ASP A 562 -20.76 -20.04 -5.99
CA ASP A 562 -19.47 -19.45 -6.37
C ASP A 562 -19.64 -18.28 -7.36
N GLU A 563 -20.57 -18.38 -8.33
CA GLU A 563 -20.93 -17.28 -9.24
C GLU A 563 -21.60 -16.12 -8.47
N GLY A 564 -22.48 -16.41 -7.51
CA GLY A 564 -23.15 -15.41 -6.68
C GLY A 564 -22.17 -14.59 -5.85
N PHE A 565 -21.23 -15.24 -5.16
CA PHE A 565 -20.22 -14.52 -4.37
C PHE A 565 -19.35 -13.63 -5.21
N ILE A 566 -18.89 -14.09 -6.37
CA ILE A 566 -18.02 -13.26 -7.21
C ILE A 566 -18.78 -12.07 -7.78
N LEU A 567 -20.07 -12.22 -8.12
CA LEU A 567 -20.90 -11.12 -8.60
C LEU A 567 -21.09 -10.05 -7.51
N ILE A 568 -21.45 -10.46 -6.29
CA ILE A 568 -21.58 -9.56 -5.14
C ILE A 568 -20.27 -8.84 -4.85
N GLY A 569 -19.16 -9.59 -4.75
CA GLY A 569 -17.86 -9.01 -4.40
C GLY A 569 -17.31 -8.07 -5.48
N ALA A 570 -17.42 -8.45 -6.76
CA ALA A 570 -16.92 -7.64 -7.86
C ALA A 570 -17.80 -6.41 -8.12
N GLY A 571 -19.12 -6.57 -8.08
CA GLY A 571 -20.08 -5.49 -8.31
C GLY A 571 -20.17 -4.50 -7.14
N GLY A 572 -20.01 -4.97 -5.90
CA GLY A 572 -20.11 -4.14 -4.71
C GLY A 572 -18.98 -3.12 -4.57
N GLU A 573 -17.74 -3.61 -4.43
CA GLU A 573 -16.61 -2.78 -3.99
C GLU A 573 -16.04 -1.87 -5.09
N THR A 574 -15.84 -2.40 -6.31
CA THR A 574 -15.06 -1.69 -7.35
C THR A 574 -15.77 -0.42 -7.84
N THR A 575 -17.08 -0.50 -8.11
CA THR A 575 -17.90 0.65 -8.49
C THR A 575 -17.99 1.66 -7.34
N ALA A 576 -18.20 1.20 -6.11
CA ALA A 576 -18.34 2.06 -4.94
C ALA A 576 -17.06 2.87 -4.65
N GLN A 577 -15.90 2.22 -4.70
CA GLN A 577 -14.61 2.88 -4.54
C GLN A 577 -14.37 3.90 -5.67
N THR A 578 -14.80 3.59 -6.90
CA THR A 578 -14.69 4.53 -8.04
C THR A 578 -15.56 5.77 -7.83
N LEU A 579 -16.83 5.59 -7.44
CA LEU A 579 -17.75 6.70 -7.13
C LEU A 579 -17.21 7.59 -6.00
N ALA A 580 -16.66 6.99 -4.95
CA ALA A 580 -16.13 7.72 -3.80
C ALA A 580 -14.90 8.56 -4.16
N VAL A 581 -13.92 7.98 -4.87
CA VAL A 581 -12.70 8.69 -5.30
C VAL A 581 -13.02 9.77 -6.34
N LEU A 582 -13.94 9.50 -7.27
CA LEU A 582 -14.42 10.51 -8.20
C LEU A 582 -15.05 11.69 -7.46
N THR A 583 -15.92 11.41 -6.49
CA THR A 583 -16.53 12.48 -5.66
C THR A 583 -15.45 13.29 -4.94
N TYR A 584 -14.43 12.64 -4.36
CA TYR A 584 -13.28 13.34 -3.76
C TYR A 584 -12.59 14.27 -4.75
N HIS A 585 -12.24 13.80 -5.95
CA HIS A 585 -11.58 14.62 -6.96
C HIS A 585 -12.42 15.82 -7.39
N LEU A 586 -13.74 15.65 -7.55
CA LEU A 586 -14.64 16.74 -7.88
C LEU A 586 -14.68 17.80 -6.76
N LEU A 587 -14.83 17.38 -5.50
CA LEU A 587 -14.89 18.30 -4.36
C LEU A 587 -13.56 19.01 -4.11
N ASN A 588 -12.43 18.33 -4.36
CA ASN A 588 -11.10 18.91 -4.23
C ASN A 588 -10.73 19.83 -5.41
N ASN A 589 -11.55 19.89 -6.48
CA ASN A 589 -11.33 20.73 -7.65
C ASN A 589 -12.59 21.55 -8.01
N PRO A 590 -12.88 22.65 -7.29
CA PRO A 590 -14.08 23.46 -7.50
C PRO A 590 -14.32 23.93 -8.95
N PRO A 591 -13.30 24.31 -9.75
CA PRO A 591 -13.51 24.68 -11.15
C PRO A 591 -14.06 23.53 -12.01
N ILE A 592 -13.54 22.32 -11.83
CA ILE A 592 -13.99 21.10 -12.53
C ILE A 592 -15.43 20.78 -12.13
N LEU A 593 -15.72 20.80 -10.81
CA LEU A 593 -17.05 20.56 -10.29
C LEU A 593 -18.07 21.58 -10.83
N LYS A 594 -17.70 22.87 -10.90
CA LYS A 594 -18.56 23.92 -11.46
C LYS A 594 -18.89 23.66 -12.93
N LYS A 595 -17.89 23.29 -13.74
CA LYS A 595 -18.08 22.98 -15.16
C LYS A 595 -18.94 21.73 -15.37
N LEU A 596 -18.72 20.67 -14.59
CA LEU A 596 -19.59 19.48 -14.60
C LEU A 596 -21.03 19.82 -14.22
N ARG A 597 -21.23 20.62 -13.16
CA ARG A 597 -22.58 21.02 -12.74
C ARG A 597 -23.31 21.82 -13.82
N ALA A 598 -22.62 22.67 -14.56
CA ALA A 598 -23.24 23.40 -15.67
C ALA A 598 -23.76 22.44 -16.77
N GLU A 599 -22.94 21.47 -17.20
CA GLU A 599 -23.33 20.46 -18.18
C GLU A 599 -24.50 19.58 -17.66
N LEU A 600 -24.46 19.19 -16.39
CA LEU A 600 -25.54 18.43 -15.76
C LEU A 600 -26.83 19.24 -15.61
N THR A 601 -26.76 20.54 -15.33
CA THR A 601 -27.95 21.40 -15.25
C THR A 601 -28.64 21.52 -16.61
N GLU A 602 -27.89 21.55 -17.71
CA GLU A 602 -28.47 21.53 -19.05
C GLU A 602 -29.15 20.18 -19.36
N ALA A 603 -28.49 19.07 -19.02
CA ALA A 603 -29.03 17.73 -19.25
C ALA A 603 -30.20 17.35 -18.32
N MET A 604 -30.18 17.87 -17.08
CA MET A 604 -31.10 17.65 -15.97
C MET A 604 -31.56 19.02 -15.39
N PRO A 605 -32.52 19.71 -16.04
CA PRO A 605 -32.94 21.05 -15.64
C PRO A 605 -33.40 21.15 -14.17
N LYS A 606 -34.10 20.12 -13.68
CA LYS A 606 -34.44 19.99 -12.26
C LYS A 606 -33.61 18.89 -11.60
N PRO A 607 -33.31 18.96 -10.29
CA PRO A 607 -32.49 17.97 -9.60
C PRO A 607 -33.05 16.55 -9.64
N ASP A 608 -34.38 16.43 -9.72
CA ASP A 608 -35.15 15.19 -9.80
C ASP A 608 -35.45 14.74 -11.24
N THR A 609 -34.99 15.47 -12.26
CA THR A 609 -35.20 15.10 -13.67
C THR A 609 -34.57 13.74 -13.95
N LEU A 610 -35.40 12.76 -14.31
CA LEU A 610 -34.91 11.45 -14.74
C LEU A 610 -34.21 11.59 -16.10
N VAL A 611 -32.98 11.09 -16.16
CA VAL A 611 -32.14 11.10 -17.36
C VAL A 611 -31.61 9.70 -17.60
N SER A 612 -31.66 9.23 -18.85
CA SER A 612 -31.20 7.88 -19.17
C SER A 612 -29.68 7.80 -19.14
N TRP A 613 -29.15 6.61 -18.84
CA TRP A 613 -27.70 6.36 -18.90
C TRP A 613 -27.14 6.69 -20.29
N GLN A 614 -27.88 6.32 -21.35
CA GLN A 614 -27.49 6.60 -22.73
C GLN A 614 -27.33 8.08 -23.04
N LYS A 615 -28.12 8.95 -22.41
CA LYS A 615 -27.97 10.41 -22.56
C LYS A 615 -26.78 10.92 -21.75
N LEU A 616 -26.58 10.41 -20.53
CA LEU A 616 -25.45 10.80 -19.67
C LEU A 616 -24.08 10.43 -20.26
N GLU A 617 -23.94 9.23 -20.85
CA GLU A 617 -22.65 8.80 -21.45
C GLU A 617 -22.25 9.59 -22.71
N GLN A 618 -23.18 10.34 -23.29
CA GLN A 618 -22.94 11.22 -24.44
C GLN A 618 -22.49 12.63 -24.03
N LEU A 619 -22.61 12.99 -22.75
CA LEU A 619 -22.17 14.29 -22.24
C LEU A 619 -20.63 14.35 -22.28
N PRO A 620 -20.04 15.28 -23.06
CA PRO A 620 -18.62 15.27 -23.36
C PRO A 620 -17.75 15.46 -22.11
N TYR A 621 -18.12 16.36 -21.20
CA TYR A 621 -17.30 16.64 -20.01
C TYR A 621 -17.48 15.57 -18.93
N LEU A 622 -18.70 15.09 -18.69
CA LEU A 622 -18.93 13.94 -17.80
C LEU A 622 -18.17 12.69 -18.28
N ARG A 623 -18.18 12.40 -19.59
CA ARG A 623 -17.39 11.30 -20.16
C ARG A 623 -15.90 11.51 -19.92
N ALA A 624 -15.38 12.72 -20.16
CA ALA A 624 -13.98 13.06 -19.90
C ALA A 624 -13.61 12.88 -18.40
N ILE A 625 -14.51 13.26 -17.49
CA ILE A 625 -14.35 13.06 -16.03
C ILE A 625 -14.28 11.58 -15.67
N MET A 626 -15.16 10.76 -16.24
CA MET A 626 -15.17 9.31 -16.00
C MET A 626 -13.89 8.66 -16.52
N THR A 627 -13.45 9.02 -17.72
CA THR A 627 -12.18 8.54 -18.28
C THR A 627 -10.99 8.96 -17.43
N GLU A 628 -10.93 10.21 -16.97
CA GLU A 628 -9.84 10.68 -16.10
C GLU A 628 -9.85 9.98 -14.74
N CYS A 629 -11.02 9.71 -14.16
CA CYS A 629 -11.11 8.97 -12.90
C CYS A 629 -10.56 7.55 -13.04
N HIS A 630 -10.97 6.83 -14.08
CA HIS A 630 -10.45 5.48 -14.35
C HIS A 630 -8.93 5.47 -14.59
N ARG A 631 -8.40 6.55 -15.17
CA ARG A 631 -6.96 6.72 -15.38
C ARG A 631 -6.23 6.97 -14.06
N VAL A 632 -6.57 8.03 -13.33
CA VAL A 632 -5.84 8.45 -12.11
C VAL A 632 -5.99 7.44 -10.99
N GLN A 633 -7.20 6.94 -10.76
CA GLN A 633 -7.45 6.00 -9.67
C GLN A 633 -6.89 4.62 -9.98
N ALA A 634 -7.02 4.16 -11.23
CA ALA A 634 -6.60 2.83 -11.67
C ALA A 634 -6.91 1.73 -10.63
N VAL A 635 -8.19 1.61 -10.26
CA VAL A 635 -8.70 0.78 -9.14
C VAL A 635 -8.07 -0.60 -9.07
N ILE A 636 -7.91 -1.27 -10.22
CA ILE A 636 -7.23 -2.56 -10.30
C ILE A 636 -5.73 -2.33 -10.44
N THR A 637 -5.01 -2.58 -9.34
CA THR A 637 -3.56 -2.39 -9.22
C THR A 637 -2.78 -3.67 -9.46
N THR A 638 -3.45 -4.82 -9.41
CA THR A 638 -2.78 -6.10 -9.56
C THR A 638 -2.42 -6.39 -11.01
N ARG A 639 -1.31 -7.09 -11.20
CA ARG A 639 -0.90 -7.58 -12.52
C ARG A 639 -1.83 -8.70 -12.99
N LEU A 640 -2.31 -8.60 -14.22
CA LEU A 640 -3.25 -9.58 -14.76
C LEU A 640 -2.51 -10.66 -15.56
N ILE A 641 -2.15 -11.76 -14.90
CA ILE A 641 -1.37 -12.84 -15.51
C ILE A 641 -2.16 -13.59 -16.58
N ARG A 642 -1.54 -13.82 -17.74
CA ARG A 642 -2.03 -14.71 -18.80
C ARG A 642 -0.94 -15.69 -19.19
N ILE A 643 -1.37 -16.88 -19.60
CA ILE A 643 -0.50 -17.91 -20.18
C ILE A 643 -1.01 -18.16 -21.60
N ALA A 644 -0.12 -18.03 -22.57
CA ALA A 644 -0.36 -18.44 -23.94
C ALA A 644 0.17 -19.87 -24.10
N PRO A 645 -0.67 -20.92 -24.00
CA PRO A 645 -0.18 -22.29 -23.79
C PRO A 645 0.53 -22.85 -25.03
N ASN A 646 0.13 -22.40 -26.23
CA ASN A 646 0.55 -22.98 -27.51
C ASN A 646 1.17 -21.94 -28.45
N GLU A 647 1.46 -20.75 -27.96
CA GLU A 647 1.86 -19.61 -28.77
C GLU A 647 3.08 -18.92 -28.15
N VAL A 648 4.11 -18.75 -28.97
CA VAL A 648 5.26 -17.90 -28.64
C VAL A 648 4.83 -16.45 -28.80
N LEU A 649 4.91 -15.66 -27.74
CA LEU A 649 4.56 -14.24 -27.81
C LEU A 649 5.79 -13.46 -28.27
N LYS A 650 5.65 -12.65 -29.31
CA LYS A 650 6.71 -11.76 -29.78
C LYS A 650 6.58 -10.41 -29.10
N PHE A 651 7.64 -9.96 -28.44
CA PHE A 651 7.76 -8.62 -27.90
C PHE A 651 9.03 -7.99 -28.45
N ARG A 652 8.88 -7.07 -29.42
CA ARG A 652 10.01 -6.48 -30.16
C ARG A 652 10.93 -7.58 -30.72
N GLU A 653 12.21 -7.59 -30.39
CA GLU A 653 13.20 -8.61 -30.76
C GLU A 653 13.15 -9.89 -29.90
N TRP A 654 12.42 -9.87 -28.79
CA TRP A 654 12.36 -10.99 -27.85
C TRP A 654 11.20 -11.95 -28.16
N GLU A 655 11.47 -13.22 -27.93
CA GLU A 655 10.46 -14.27 -27.96
C GLU A 655 10.20 -14.77 -26.53
N ILE A 656 8.94 -14.70 -26.11
CA ILE A 656 8.47 -15.26 -24.84
C ILE A 656 7.91 -16.66 -25.14
N PRO A 657 8.55 -17.74 -24.67
CA PRO A 657 8.14 -19.10 -25.00
C PRO A 657 6.70 -19.41 -24.59
N ALA A 658 6.04 -20.27 -25.38
CA ALA A 658 4.72 -20.79 -25.06
C ALA A 658 4.69 -21.41 -23.66
N GLY A 659 3.59 -21.22 -22.94
CA GLY A 659 3.42 -21.66 -21.55
C GLY A 659 4.02 -20.73 -20.49
N THR A 660 4.76 -19.69 -20.88
CA THR A 660 5.34 -18.72 -19.92
C THR A 660 4.27 -17.80 -19.34
N PRO A 661 4.08 -17.75 -18.00
CA PRO A 661 3.25 -16.74 -17.35
C PRO A 661 3.74 -15.33 -17.69
N THR A 662 2.88 -14.55 -18.30
CA THR A 662 3.18 -13.17 -18.71
C THR A 662 2.12 -12.23 -18.18
N SER A 663 2.53 -11.07 -17.68
CA SER A 663 1.61 -10.10 -17.10
C SER A 663 1.97 -8.66 -17.45
N MET A 664 0.95 -7.80 -17.33
CA MET A 664 1.10 -6.35 -17.35
C MET A 664 0.24 -5.78 -16.22
N THR A 665 0.54 -4.55 -15.83
CA THR A 665 -0.16 -3.84 -14.76
C THR A 665 -0.76 -2.55 -15.32
N THR A 666 -2.09 -2.47 -15.34
CA THR A 666 -2.85 -1.31 -15.87
C THR A 666 -2.53 -0.03 -15.13
N HIS A 667 -2.27 -0.11 -13.81
CA HIS A 667 -1.86 1.03 -13.00
C HIS A 667 -0.61 1.74 -13.54
N PHE A 668 0.41 1.00 -13.98
CA PHE A 668 1.62 1.59 -14.56
C PHE A 668 1.37 2.24 -15.91
N MET A 669 0.41 1.74 -16.70
CA MET A 669 0.06 2.30 -17.99
C MET A 669 -0.74 3.60 -17.83
N HIS A 670 -1.74 3.60 -16.94
CA HIS A 670 -2.62 4.74 -16.75
C HIS A 670 -1.89 5.94 -16.12
N LEU A 671 -0.81 5.68 -15.37
CA LEU A 671 0.02 6.68 -14.72
C LEU A 671 1.38 6.87 -15.41
N ASP A 672 1.52 6.39 -16.65
CA ASP A 672 2.75 6.57 -17.42
C ASP A 672 2.94 8.05 -17.77
N PRO A 673 4.01 8.73 -17.29
CA PRO A 673 4.23 10.14 -17.58
C PRO A 673 4.54 10.43 -19.06
N GLU A 674 4.97 9.43 -19.84
CA GLU A 674 5.20 9.59 -21.28
C GLU A 674 3.87 9.67 -22.05
N LEU A 675 2.86 8.92 -21.62
CA LEU A 675 1.51 8.98 -22.20
C LEU A 675 0.67 10.12 -21.60
N PHE A 676 0.83 10.38 -20.31
CA PHE A 676 0.01 11.29 -19.54
C PHE A 676 0.89 12.26 -18.73
N PRO A 677 1.25 13.42 -19.30
CA PRO A 677 1.96 14.46 -18.56
C PRO A 677 1.22 14.86 -17.29
N GLU A 678 1.97 15.06 -16.20
CA GLU A 678 1.42 15.19 -14.84
C GLU A 678 0.46 14.04 -14.47
N PRO A 679 0.93 12.77 -14.45
CA PRO A 679 0.04 11.60 -14.44
C PRO A 679 -0.85 11.51 -13.21
N TYR A 680 -0.44 12.07 -12.07
CA TYR A 680 -1.23 12.06 -10.83
C TYR A 680 -2.24 13.22 -10.72
N ARG A 681 -2.18 14.20 -11.63
CA ARG A 681 -3.11 15.33 -11.65
C ARG A 681 -4.43 14.89 -12.27
N PHE A 682 -5.53 15.14 -11.58
CA PHE A 682 -6.89 14.94 -12.11
C PHE A 682 -7.26 16.09 -13.05
N ASP A 683 -7.17 15.84 -14.36
CA ASP A 683 -7.43 16.81 -15.41
C ASP A 683 -8.33 16.23 -16.52
N PRO A 684 -9.66 16.41 -16.42
CA PRO A 684 -10.60 15.98 -17.46
C PRO A 684 -10.44 16.74 -18.78
N ASP A 685 -9.96 17.99 -18.76
CA ASP A 685 -9.79 18.78 -19.98
C ASP A 685 -8.69 18.20 -20.89
N ARG A 686 -7.84 17.31 -20.36
CA ARG A 686 -6.88 16.50 -21.13
C ARG A 686 -7.53 15.77 -22.30
N TRP A 687 -8.71 15.17 -22.09
CA TRP A 687 -9.41 14.39 -23.11
C TRP A 687 -9.97 15.27 -24.21
N ILE A 688 -10.43 16.47 -23.85
CA ILE A 688 -10.90 17.47 -24.81
C ILE A 688 -9.72 17.96 -25.67
N ARG A 689 -8.60 18.34 -25.03
CA ARG A 689 -7.39 18.78 -25.74
C ARG A 689 -6.81 17.68 -26.63
N ALA A 690 -6.84 16.42 -26.18
CA ALA A 690 -6.39 15.29 -26.99
C ALA A 690 -7.28 15.08 -28.22
N ALA A 691 -8.60 15.16 -28.06
CA ALA A 691 -9.55 15.05 -29.17
C ALA A 691 -9.37 16.17 -30.20
N GLU A 692 -9.15 17.42 -29.75
CA GLU A 692 -8.85 18.57 -30.62
C GLU A 692 -7.56 18.38 -31.42
N ARG A 693 -6.57 17.67 -30.86
CA ARG A 693 -5.31 17.30 -31.54
C ARG A 693 -5.40 16.03 -32.39
N GLY A 694 -6.54 15.34 -32.39
CA GLY A 694 -6.71 14.05 -33.07
C GLY A 694 -5.98 12.88 -32.40
N GLU A 695 -5.55 13.03 -31.14
CA GLU A 695 -4.89 11.99 -30.36
C GLU A 695 -5.92 11.04 -29.74
N ARG A 696 -5.73 9.73 -29.89
CA ARG A 696 -6.63 8.71 -29.29
C ARG A 696 -6.07 8.14 -27.99
N LEU A 697 -5.92 8.98 -26.99
CA LEU A 697 -5.32 8.59 -25.69
C LEU A 697 -6.18 7.55 -24.93
N GLU A 698 -7.48 7.50 -25.18
CA GLU A 698 -8.41 6.60 -24.49
C GLU A 698 -8.09 5.13 -24.74
N LYS A 699 -7.38 4.79 -25.83
CA LYS A 699 -6.96 3.41 -26.12
C LYS A 699 -6.05 2.82 -25.05
N TYR A 700 -5.34 3.68 -24.30
CA TYR A 700 -4.42 3.32 -23.21
C TYR A 700 -5.10 3.24 -21.84
N VAL A 701 -6.35 3.69 -21.72
CA VAL A 701 -7.13 3.62 -20.48
C VAL A 701 -8.02 2.38 -20.53
N VAL A 702 -7.57 1.31 -19.87
CA VAL A 702 -8.17 -0.04 -19.91
C VAL A 702 -8.60 -0.52 -18.50
N PRO A 703 -9.44 0.23 -17.78
CA PRO A 703 -9.84 -0.09 -16.40
C PRO A 703 -10.60 -1.41 -16.27
N PHE A 704 -11.21 -1.86 -17.36
CA PHE A 704 -11.96 -3.12 -17.44
C PHE A 704 -11.17 -4.25 -18.11
N SER A 705 -9.86 -4.04 -18.37
CA SER A 705 -9.03 -4.89 -19.23
C SER A 705 -9.63 -5.09 -20.63
N LYS A 706 -9.02 -5.95 -21.45
CA LYS A 706 -9.46 -6.28 -22.81
C LYS A 706 -9.42 -7.80 -23.05
N GLY A 707 -9.93 -8.19 -24.21
CA GLY A 707 -9.85 -9.56 -24.71
C GLY A 707 -10.86 -10.52 -24.08
N SER A 708 -10.60 -11.82 -24.26
CA SER A 708 -11.48 -12.91 -23.83
C SER A 708 -11.76 -12.95 -22.32
N ARG A 709 -10.92 -12.28 -21.52
CA ARG A 709 -10.97 -12.19 -20.06
C ARG A 709 -11.31 -10.79 -19.54
N ALA A 710 -11.77 -9.87 -20.39
CA ALA A 710 -12.19 -8.53 -19.99
C ALA A 710 -13.33 -8.59 -18.95
N CYS A 711 -13.50 -7.53 -18.16
CA CYS A 711 -14.59 -7.41 -17.21
C CYS A 711 -15.93 -7.71 -17.89
N ILE A 712 -16.72 -8.60 -17.29
CA ILE A 712 -18.06 -8.90 -17.81
C ILE A 712 -19.05 -7.80 -17.41
N GLY A 713 -18.91 -7.22 -16.22
CA GLY A 713 -19.82 -6.20 -15.68
C GLY A 713 -19.59 -4.77 -16.17
N LEU A 714 -18.82 -4.55 -17.24
CA LEU A 714 -18.45 -3.21 -17.73
C LEU A 714 -19.67 -2.29 -17.92
N HIS A 715 -20.73 -2.79 -18.55
CA HIS A 715 -21.92 -2.00 -18.83
C HIS A 715 -22.73 -1.69 -17.57
N LEU A 716 -22.83 -2.65 -16.65
CA LEU A 716 -23.50 -2.44 -15.37
C LEU A 716 -22.78 -1.38 -14.54
N ALA A 717 -21.46 -1.54 -14.36
CA ALA A 717 -20.64 -0.58 -13.65
C ALA A 717 -20.71 0.81 -14.31
N SER A 718 -20.69 0.89 -15.64
CA SER A 718 -20.86 2.17 -16.35
C SER A 718 -22.20 2.82 -16.01
N ALA A 719 -23.32 2.09 -16.10
CA ALA A 719 -24.64 2.63 -15.77
C ALA A 719 -24.70 3.17 -14.33
N GLU A 720 -24.19 2.41 -13.36
CA GLU A 720 -24.10 2.81 -11.95
C GLU A 720 -23.22 4.06 -11.76
N LEU A 721 -22.06 4.13 -12.43
CA LEU A 721 -21.14 5.26 -12.34
C LEU A 721 -21.76 6.55 -12.86
N TYR A 722 -22.33 6.51 -14.07
CA TYR A 722 -22.94 7.68 -14.70
C TYR A 722 -24.18 8.14 -13.94
N LEU A 723 -25.11 7.23 -13.63
CA LEU A 723 -26.34 7.57 -12.90
C LEU A 723 -26.02 8.04 -11.47
N GLY A 724 -25.12 7.34 -10.76
CA GLY A 724 -24.74 7.68 -9.40
C GLY A 724 -24.12 9.08 -9.29
N ILE A 725 -23.09 9.38 -10.08
CA ILE A 725 -22.43 10.70 -10.01
C ILE A 725 -23.32 11.82 -10.51
N ALA A 726 -24.05 11.62 -11.61
CA ALA A 726 -24.93 12.66 -12.14
C ALA A 726 -25.95 13.11 -11.09
N HIS A 727 -26.63 12.16 -10.44
CA HIS A 727 -27.64 12.48 -9.42
C HIS A 727 -27.01 13.06 -8.15
N MET A 728 -25.92 12.48 -7.64
CA MET A 728 -25.28 12.98 -6.43
C MET A 728 -24.76 14.41 -6.59
N ILE A 729 -24.10 14.72 -7.71
CA ILE A 729 -23.52 16.05 -7.98
C ILE A 729 -24.59 17.08 -8.34
N ARG A 730 -25.66 16.67 -9.03
CA ARG A 730 -26.78 17.55 -9.41
C ARG A 730 -27.67 17.90 -8.21
N ARG A 731 -27.87 16.97 -7.26
CA ARG A 731 -28.82 17.12 -6.14
C ARG A 731 -28.23 17.69 -4.86
N PHE A 732 -26.94 17.49 -4.58
CA PHE A 732 -26.38 17.85 -3.27
C PHE A 732 -25.15 18.75 -3.35
N ASP A 733 -24.98 19.56 -2.30
CA ASP A 733 -23.72 20.21 -1.97
C ASP A 733 -22.99 19.40 -0.90
N PHE A 734 -21.76 19.01 -1.19
CA PHE A 734 -20.90 18.28 -0.28
C PHE A 734 -19.66 19.11 0.09
N GLU A 735 -19.14 18.86 1.30
CA GLU A 735 -17.86 19.37 1.76
C GLU A 735 -17.00 18.21 2.26
N LEU A 736 -15.72 18.17 1.88
CA LEU A 736 -14.78 17.17 2.41
C LEU A 736 -14.64 17.33 3.93
N TYR A 737 -14.78 16.24 4.67
CA TYR A 737 -14.67 16.21 6.13
C TYR A 737 -13.48 15.35 6.55
N GLU A 738 -12.44 15.97 7.11
CA GLU A 738 -11.24 15.26 7.59
C GLU A 738 -10.70 14.23 6.57
N THR A 739 -10.73 14.60 5.28
CA THR A 739 -10.31 13.77 4.16
C THR A 739 -9.26 14.53 3.37
N ARG A 740 -8.10 13.93 3.18
CA ARG A 740 -6.93 14.52 2.50
C ARG A 740 -6.53 13.69 1.30
N SER A 741 -5.60 14.21 0.49
CA SER A 741 -5.07 13.49 -0.67
C SER A 741 -4.44 12.15 -0.31
N GLU A 742 -3.86 12.01 0.88
CA GLU A 742 -3.26 10.74 1.30
C GLU A 742 -4.31 9.69 1.71
N ASP A 743 -5.58 10.08 1.90
CA ASP A 743 -6.66 9.13 2.23
C ASP A 743 -7.16 8.34 1.01
N ILE A 744 -6.79 8.78 -0.19
CA ILE A 744 -7.06 8.09 -1.47
C ILE A 744 -5.79 7.52 -2.12
N GLU A 745 -4.64 7.60 -1.43
CA GLU A 745 -3.39 7.05 -1.92
C GLU A 745 -3.42 5.51 -1.84
N ILE A 746 -3.10 4.86 -2.96
CA ILE A 746 -2.98 3.41 -3.04
C ILE A 746 -1.67 2.99 -2.36
N THR A 747 -1.78 2.28 -1.25
CA THR A 747 -0.63 1.86 -0.45
C THR A 747 -0.36 0.36 -0.51
N TRP A 748 -1.32 -0.47 -0.89
CA TRP A 748 -1.16 -1.92 -1.03
C TRP A 748 -2.02 -2.49 -2.17
N ASP A 749 -1.67 -3.68 -2.67
CA ASP A 749 -2.35 -4.37 -3.76
C ASP A 749 -3.03 -5.66 -3.26
N GLY A 750 -4.36 -5.71 -3.33
CA GLY A 750 -5.15 -6.91 -3.00
C GLY A 750 -5.86 -7.56 -4.18
N PHE A 751 -5.62 -7.08 -5.41
CA PHE A 751 -6.48 -7.12 -6.60
C PHE A 751 -6.94 -5.71 -6.94
N ALA A 752 -7.74 -5.11 -6.05
CA ALA A 752 -7.99 -3.68 -6.03
C ALA A 752 -6.96 -2.97 -5.14
N GLY A 753 -6.65 -1.72 -5.47
CA GLY A 753 -5.73 -0.87 -4.71
C GLY A 753 -6.36 -0.45 -3.39
N GLY A 754 -5.72 -0.80 -2.29
CA GLY A 754 -6.18 -0.42 -0.96
C GLY A 754 -5.55 0.88 -0.47
N PHE A 755 -6.34 1.66 0.25
CA PHE A 755 -5.88 2.90 0.88
C PHE A 755 -5.06 2.61 2.16
N ARG A 756 -4.39 3.65 2.68
CA ARG A 756 -3.60 3.55 3.91
C ARG A 756 -4.43 3.01 5.09
N PRO A 757 -3.87 2.16 5.97
CA PRO A 757 -4.59 1.61 7.12
C PRO A 757 -5.17 2.66 8.08
N GLU A 758 -4.53 3.83 8.19
CA GLU A 758 -4.95 4.92 9.08
C GLU A 758 -6.09 5.78 8.47
N SER A 759 -6.43 5.55 7.20
CA SER A 759 -7.50 6.29 6.52
C SER A 759 -8.83 5.97 7.18
N LYS A 760 -9.60 7.01 7.51
CA LYS A 760 -11.00 6.88 7.94
C LYS A 760 -11.96 6.76 6.76
N GLY A 761 -11.44 6.58 5.55
CA GLY A 761 -12.21 6.61 4.30
C GLY A 761 -12.47 8.03 3.80
N ILE A 762 -13.16 8.12 2.67
CA ILE A 762 -13.50 9.40 2.02
C ILE A 762 -14.76 9.91 2.68
N ARG A 763 -14.61 10.88 3.58
CA ARG A 763 -15.72 11.40 4.39
C ARG A 763 -16.14 12.79 3.92
N VAL A 764 -17.44 13.01 3.87
CA VAL A 764 -18.04 14.30 3.50
C VAL A 764 -19.14 14.71 4.47
N LYS A 765 -19.41 16.00 4.57
CA LYS A 765 -20.68 16.52 5.08
C LYS A 765 -21.61 16.83 3.92
N VAL A 766 -22.90 16.52 4.09
CA VAL A 766 -23.95 16.94 3.16
C VAL A 766 -24.49 18.28 3.65
N LEU A 767 -24.23 19.36 2.90
CA LEU A 767 -24.55 20.72 3.32
C LEU A 767 -26.00 21.12 3.03
N GLY A 768 -26.57 20.57 1.96
CA GLY A 768 -27.92 20.89 1.53
C GLY A 768 -28.25 20.33 0.16
N GLU A 769 -29.50 20.49 -0.23
CA GLU A 769 -29.98 20.16 -1.58
C GLU A 769 -29.78 21.35 -2.53
N ARG A 770 -29.45 21.05 -3.79
CA ARG A 770 -29.29 22.02 -4.87
C ARG A 770 -30.59 22.17 -5.63
N THR A 771 -30.91 23.40 -6.03
CA THR A 771 -32.04 23.73 -6.92
C THR A 771 -31.69 23.52 -8.39
#